data_AF-A0A1V6I6N0-F1
#
_entry.id   AF-A0A1V6I6N0-F1
#
_cell.length_a   1.000
_cell.length_b   1.000
_cell.length_c   1.000
_cell.angle_alpha   90.00
_cell.angle_beta   90.00
_cell.angle_gamma   90.00
#
_symmetry.space_group_name_H-M   'P 1'
#
loop_
_entity.id
_entity.type
_entity.pdbx_description
1 polymer ?
#
loop_
_entity_poly.entity_id
_entity_poly.type
_entity_poly.pdbx_seq_one_letter_code
_entity_poly.pdbx_strand_id
1 'polypeptide(L)'
;MKKIIIFIFVLSLFSNLSNSQSSYIKQINKGKYSKVEKKLEKSLQKSPNDIELNYAKSYLYNSKKFNKYNSEKAYDYIIKANSNFYYLKDEKARKKLEKILINTSSITKQIDSVSYNALTDISKNNSIEDYNKFLTYFKLAPQKYKNQAIENRDNLAYDEALEINTIASYQYFMDNYPISRHFKFAEKNRNKLAFQIASSENTIESYNYFMKTYPYAKEFTEAETNRDELAFNKAKSIDNSSAYENFINNYPNSKQKNEAFQLFETRLFEEITTQNNGDSYISFIENFPNNSFINDAIDSLYLIGSQIKYLPYIKYGLSKSKGNQYTNGIIHYYNLISKDGELSSLKMFSDKFFDYLYLIDTYEDDLEKALFAESIGLTGDLSASHFDNSDELNQRLIREGAKSGSIQISLMWDNYNDLDLHCIDPFGEEIYYGHRKSYSGGELDVDMNVSPESLRPVENIYWQEGNAPIGQYTVILRHYSNHRCGVNCKDPTKYKIRIKIGNKIKEYTGSISHPQKYRTICTFNYTGTEYGEIELTQENIQKLKNYILESAPNDLSFVALQILISQNIKNKRWSIALATLKEFENSFKNNSKYNDLVLILKSQLDNSIKINPIYSINSVNGEEYSPVISADNKIIYFCGKERNDNIGGEDIFYSKLIGYNWSKPELDRGLSYRDSNEAPMALSSDGNTMIQFKNGKIGYCEKTENGWTELEYFPDNINKGSWTGDAMLTSDGNALIFASERPGSFNFTAIGLQGYHASNNYASDIYISLREDDTWGEPINIGPSINTIYSERSPFLHPDMKTLYFSSDGHGGLGKYDVFKSTRLSDTCWNCWTEPINLGKEINTEENDWGYTISTDGSKAYFAKYNDKKKNKIYWLNLPTHLRPDMVATVSGKLLDSEKKAVSADIKWEDLSTGKNIGQSKSDPVDGSFFIVLPLGKIYGYYVDGNDYFPVSKNIDLRNSKDPVVLEENIDIISFKQMIEEEIAVPINNLFFNFAQSSLLEYSLPELRRVAKIIKKNNLSVEISGHTDNIGNDADNQILSEKRADAVKEFLINENCEADKLHTIGYGATKPVATNDTEAGRAKNRRVELKFIQ
;
A
#
# COMPACT_ATOMS: atom_id res chain seq x y z
N MET A 1 -3.96 63.82 96.19
CA MET A 1 -3.26 63.59 97.48
C MET A 1 -3.86 62.44 98.28
N LYS A 2 -4.14 61.31 97.62
CA LYS A 2 -4.88 60.19 98.19
C LYS A 2 -4.28 58.91 97.62
N LYS A 3 -4.06 57.95 98.51
CA LYS A 3 -3.78 56.52 98.25
C LYS A 3 -2.32 56.03 98.35
N ILE A 4 -1.55 56.64 99.25
CA ILE A 4 -0.70 55.95 100.25
C ILE A 4 -1.57 55.14 101.28
N ILE A 5 -2.85 54.92 100.95
CA ILE A 5 -3.93 54.33 101.77
C ILE A 5 -4.38 52.97 101.20
N ILE A 6 -3.74 52.42 100.15
CA ILE A 6 -4.09 51.07 99.65
C ILE A 6 -3.17 49.97 100.22
N PHE A 7 -1.93 50.25 100.63
CA PHE A 7 -1.02 49.20 101.10
C PHE A 7 -1.24 48.77 102.57
N ILE A 8 -1.78 49.65 103.42
CA ILE A 8 -2.14 49.33 104.83
C ILE A 8 -3.60 48.83 104.96
N PHE A 9 -4.46 49.07 103.96
CA PHE A 9 -5.84 48.56 103.97
C PHE A 9 -5.99 47.14 103.41
N VAL A 10 -4.98 46.61 102.72
CA VAL A 10 -4.93 45.19 102.34
C VAL A 10 -4.46 44.34 103.53
N LEU A 11 -3.58 44.85 104.40
CA LEU A 11 -3.09 44.13 105.58
C LEU A 11 -4.07 44.06 106.77
N SER A 12 -5.10 44.91 106.83
CA SER A 12 -6.19 44.78 107.83
C SER A 12 -7.32 43.83 107.39
N LEU A 13 -7.35 43.42 106.12
CA LEU A 13 -8.20 42.31 105.66
C LEU A 13 -7.50 40.94 105.83
N PHE A 14 -6.17 40.87 105.75
CA PHE A 14 -5.45 39.60 105.94
C PHE A 14 -5.43 39.06 107.37
N SER A 15 -5.50 39.92 108.40
CA SER A 15 -5.61 39.44 109.79
C SER A 15 -7.00 38.85 110.10
N ASN A 16 -8.07 39.37 109.47
CA ASN A 16 -9.42 38.80 109.57
C ASN A 16 -9.69 37.63 108.61
N LEU A 17 -9.00 37.55 107.46
CA LEU A 17 -9.03 36.35 106.60
C LEU A 17 -8.32 35.14 107.24
N SER A 18 -7.33 35.37 108.12
CA SER A 18 -6.63 34.27 108.80
C SER A 18 -7.48 33.55 109.85
N ASN A 19 -8.52 34.22 110.40
CA ASN A 19 -9.40 33.64 111.39
C ASN A 19 -10.56 32.82 110.78
N SER A 20 -10.93 33.09 109.53
CA SER A 20 -12.02 32.44 108.80
C SER A 20 -11.60 31.22 107.97
N GLN A 21 -10.39 30.67 108.11
CA GLN A 21 -10.03 29.42 107.42
C GLN A 21 -10.42 28.17 108.23
N SER A 22 -10.71 27.06 107.57
CA SER A 22 -10.83 25.76 108.24
C SER A 22 -9.61 25.48 109.13
N SER A 23 -9.86 24.97 110.35
CA SER A 23 -8.81 24.66 111.31
C SER A 23 -7.79 23.65 110.77
N TYR A 24 -8.23 22.74 109.90
CA TYR A 24 -7.35 21.80 109.21
C TYR A 24 -6.42 22.52 108.24
N ILE A 25 -6.95 23.40 107.40
CA ILE A 25 -6.19 24.20 106.43
C ILE A 25 -5.14 25.07 107.13
N LYS A 26 -5.50 25.75 108.23
CA LYS A 26 -4.54 26.54 109.02
C LYS A 26 -3.38 25.71 109.55
N GLN A 27 -3.65 24.49 110.00
CA GLN A 27 -2.63 23.59 110.53
C GLN A 27 -1.74 23.02 109.43
N ILE A 28 -2.29 22.74 108.24
CA ILE A 28 -1.55 22.35 107.04
C ILE A 28 -0.59 23.48 106.63
N ASN A 29 -1.07 24.72 106.61
CA ASN A 29 -0.26 25.91 106.30
C ASN A 29 0.87 26.15 107.31
N LYS A 30 0.68 25.76 108.58
CA LYS A 30 1.71 25.79 109.64
C LYS A 30 2.67 24.60 109.62
N GLY A 31 2.63 23.75 108.58
CA GLY A 31 3.53 22.60 108.43
C GLY A 31 3.20 21.38 109.31
N LYS A 32 2.04 21.34 109.97
CA LYS A 32 1.67 20.26 110.92
C LYS A 32 1.07 19.03 110.22
N TYR A 33 1.72 18.55 109.16
CA TYR A 33 1.13 17.60 108.21
C TYR A 33 0.74 16.24 108.83
N SER A 34 1.64 15.53 109.51
CA SER A 34 1.35 14.19 110.08
C SER A 34 0.27 14.20 111.16
N LYS A 35 0.15 15.31 111.91
CA LYS A 35 -0.90 15.49 112.91
C LYS A 35 -2.27 15.71 112.25
N VAL A 36 -2.31 16.52 111.19
CA VAL A 36 -3.53 16.78 110.43
C VAL A 36 -3.96 15.54 109.64
N GLU A 37 -3.01 14.79 109.07
CA GLU A 37 -3.27 13.56 108.32
C GLU A 37 -4.02 12.53 109.15
N LYS A 38 -3.47 12.13 110.31
CA LYS A 38 -4.10 11.14 111.22
C LYS A 38 -5.50 11.59 111.66
N LYS A 39 -5.67 12.90 111.86
CA LYS A 39 -6.97 13.47 112.27
C LYS A 39 -7.97 13.41 111.13
N LEU A 40 -7.59 13.82 109.92
CA LEU A 40 -8.45 13.74 108.74
C LEU A 40 -8.78 12.29 108.37
N GLU A 41 -7.85 11.34 108.53
CA GLU A 41 -8.11 9.90 108.32
C GLU A 41 -9.18 9.36 109.26
N LYS A 42 -9.02 9.60 110.56
CA LYS A 42 -10.00 9.16 111.56
C LYS A 42 -11.36 9.84 111.36
N SER A 43 -11.38 11.10 110.94
CA SER A 43 -12.61 11.85 110.70
C SER A 43 -13.31 11.44 109.40
N LEU A 44 -12.57 11.18 108.32
CA LEU A 44 -13.14 10.72 107.04
C LEU A 44 -13.62 9.26 107.10
N GLN A 45 -13.06 8.40 107.97
CA GLN A 45 -13.63 7.07 108.20
C GLN A 45 -15.06 7.12 108.77
N LYS A 46 -15.38 8.14 109.57
CA LYS A 46 -16.72 8.32 110.14
C LYS A 46 -17.66 9.09 109.22
N SER A 47 -17.13 10.06 108.48
CA SER A 47 -17.90 10.94 107.61
C SER A 47 -17.24 11.06 106.24
N PRO A 48 -17.29 10.00 105.41
CA PRO A 48 -16.50 9.91 104.17
C PRO A 48 -16.89 10.95 103.12
N ASN A 49 -18.12 11.48 103.17
CA ASN A 49 -18.64 12.46 102.22
C ASN A 49 -18.58 13.90 102.71
N ASP A 50 -18.01 14.16 103.89
CA ASP A 50 -17.96 15.51 104.46
C ASP A 50 -17.11 16.45 103.59
N ILE A 51 -17.70 17.57 103.21
CA ILE A 51 -17.09 18.49 102.24
C ILE A 51 -15.85 19.20 102.83
N GLU A 52 -15.90 19.64 104.09
CA GLU A 52 -14.75 20.30 104.73
C GLU A 52 -13.60 19.31 104.87
N LEU A 53 -13.89 18.08 105.29
CA LEU A 53 -12.87 17.06 105.48
C LEU A 53 -12.24 16.62 104.15
N ASN A 54 -13.04 16.38 103.11
CA ASN A 54 -12.54 16.03 101.78
C ASN A 54 -11.76 17.20 101.15
N TYR A 55 -12.24 18.44 101.29
CA TYR A 55 -11.52 19.63 100.86
C TYR A 55 -10.18 19.79 101.58
N ALA A 56 -10.16 19.61 102.91
CA ALA A 56 -8.94 19.68 103.71
C ALA A 56 -7.98 18.51 103.43
N LYS A 57 -8.49 17.32 103.14
CA LYS A 57 -7.69 16.15 102.74
C LYS A 57 -7.10 16.33 101.35
N SER A 58 -7.86 16.89 100.41
CA SER A 58 -7.31 17.37 99.14
C SER A 58 -6.21 18.40 99.36
N TYR A 59 -6.46 19.43 100.17
CA TYR A 59 -5.49 20.49 100.46
C TYR A 59 -4.21 19.95 101.11
N LEU A 60 -4.33 18.97 101.99
CA LEU A 60 -3.20 18.27 102.61
C LEU A 60 -2.39 17.48 101.57
N TYR A 61 -3.05 16.63 100.77
CA TYR A 61 -2.40 15.81 99.75
C TYR A 61 -1.82 16.64 98.60
N ASN A 62 -2.38 17.83 98.35
CA ASN A 62 -1.87 18.77 97.36
C ASN A 62 -0.69 19.62 97.87
N SER A 63 -0.27 19.45 99.14
CA SER A 63 0.83 20.21 99.71
C SER A 63 2.18 19.53 99.45
N LYS A 64 3.05 20.11 98.61
CA LYS A 64 4.37 19.51 98.26
C LYS A 64 5.31 19.28 99.45
N LYS A 65 5.10 19.98 100.57
CA LYS A 65 5.89 19.81 101.82
C LYS A 65 5.40 18.63 102.66
N PHE A 66 4.28 18.03 102.31
CA PHE A 66 3.77 16.83 102.95
C PHE A 66 4.48 15.60 102.37
N ASN A 67 5.07 14.77 103.23
CA ASN A 67 5.83 13.59 102.81
C ASN A 67 5.02 12.55 102.02
N LYS A 68 3.69 12.57 102.12
CA LYS A 68 2.78 11.74 101.33
C LYS A 68 2.00 12.55 100.30
N TYR A 69 2.56 13.66 99.84
CA TYR A 69 2.04 14.44 98.72
C TYR A 69 1.66 13.52 97.55
N ASN A 70 0.43 13.67 97.05
CA ASN A 70 -0.08 12.87 95.95
C ASN A 70 -1.21 13.63 95.27
N SER A 71 -0.96 14.10 94.06
CA SER A 71 -1.87 14.96 93.30
C SER A 71 -3.11 14.21 92.78
N GLU A 72 -3.03 12.91 92.48
CA GLU A 72 -4.19 12.06 92.14
C GLU A 72 -5.12 11.89 93.34
N LYS A 73 -4.58 11.53 94.52
CA LYS A 73 -5.38 11.45 95.76
C LYS A 73 -5.96 12.80 96.13
N ALA A 74 -5.18 13.87 95.98
CA ALA A 74 -5.70 15.22 96.19
C ALA A 74 -6.85 15.55 95.25
N TYR A 75 -6.78 15.05 94.01
CA TYR A 75 -7.82 15.20 93.00
C TYR A 75 -9.06 14.38 93.33
N ASP A 76 -8.93 13.11 93.70
CA ASP A 76 -10.06 12.28 94.11
C ASP A 76 -10.84 12.92 95.27
N TYR A 77 -10.12 13.44 96.26
CA TYR A 77 -10.73 14.11 97.41
C TYR A 77 -11.36 15.46 97.03
N ILE A 78 -10.76 16.26 96.11
CA ILE A 78 -11.41 17.52 95.69
C ILE A 78 -12.59 17.29 94.78
N ILE A 79 -12.59 16.24 93.95
CA ILE A 79 -13.73 15.87 93.11
C ILE A 79 -14.88 15.37 93.98
N LYS A 80 -14.60 14.57 95.01
CA LYS A 80 -15.59 14.20 96.03
C LYS A 80 -16.14 15.43 96.76
N ALA A 81 -15.27 16.36 97.19
CA ALA A 81 -15.71 17.61 97.82
C ALA A 81 -16.52 18.50 96.86
N ASN A 82 -16.12 18.61 95.59
CA ASN A 82 -16.80 19.41 94.57
C ASN A 82 -18.18 18.84 94.23
N SER A 83 -18.26 17.53 94.01
CA SER A 83 -19.52 16.82 93.78
C SER A 83 -20.45 16.99 94.98
N ASN A 84 -19.98 16.68 96.19
CA ASN A 84 -20.81 16.78 97.39
C ASN A 84 -21.21 18.23 97.72
N PHE A 85 -20.36 19.22 97.43
CA PHE A 85 -20.69 20.64 97.57
C PHE A 85 -21.70 21.10 96.52
N TYR A 86 -21.57 20.65 95.27
CA TYR A 86 -22.53 20.94 94.21
C TYR A 86 -23.93 20.41 94.54
N TYR A 87 -24.01 19.19 95.11
CA TYR A 87 -25.26 18.57 95.54
C TYR A 87 -25.74 19.00 96.94
N LEU A 88 -25.01 19.87 97.65
CA LEU A 88 -25.40 20.35 98.98
C LEU A 88 -26.56 21.36 98.88
N LYS A 89 -27.78 20.89 99.15
CA LYS A 89 -29.01 21.71 99.15
C LYS A 89 -29.27 22.48 100.45
N ASP A 90 -28.62 22.09 101.55
CA ASP A 90 -28.75 22.77 102.85
C ASP A 90 -27.99 24.11 102.85
N GLU A 91 -28.73 25.21 102.76
CA GLU A 91 -28.21 26.57 102.70
C GLU A 91 -27.47 27.00 103.98
N LYS A 92 -27.87 26.44 105.13
CA LYS A 92 -27.22 26.72 106.42
C LYS A 92 -25.88 26.00 106.52
N ALA A 93 -25.82 24.75 106.06
CA ALA A 93 -24.57 24.00 105.94
C ALA A 93 -23.62 24.66 104.92
N ARG A 94 -24.15 25.15 103.79
CA ARG A 94 -23.36 25.86 102.78
C ARG A 94 -22.77 27.17 103.29
N LYS A 95 -23.57 28.02 103.97
CA LYS A 95 -23.08 29.25 104.64
C LYS A 95 -22.01 28.95 105.70
N LYS A 96 -22.08 27.79 106.38
CA LYS A 96 -21.06 27.36 107.35
C LYS A 96 -19.73 27.03 106.66
N LEU A 97 -19.77 26.32 105.54
CA LEU A 97 -18.59 26.05 104.71
C LEU A 97 -18.01 27.35 104.13
N GLU A 98 -18.86 28.27 103.66
CA GLU A 98 -18.44 29.58 103.15
C GLU A 98 -17.74 30.44 104.22
N LYS A 99 -18.24 30.41 105.46
CA LYS A 99 -17.59 31.09 106.61
C LYS A 99 -16.19 30.59 106.91
N ILE A 100 -15.90 29.32 106.60
CA ILE A 100 -14.56 28.74 106.71
C ILE A 100 -13.77 28.82 105.39
N LEU A 101 -14.25 29.63 104.46
CA LEU A 101 -13.70 29.88 103.12
C LEU A 101 -13.71 28.65 102.20
N ILE A 102 -14.66 27.73 102.39
CA ILE A 102 -14.95 26.60 101.50
C ILE A 102 -16.26 26.88 100.74
N ASN A 103 -16.14 27.29 99.49
CA ASN A 103 -17.19 27.64 98.54
C ASN A 103 -16.80 27.26 97.11
N THR A 104 -17.70 27.46 96.14
CA THR A 104 -17.43 27.16 94.73
C THR A 104 -16.11 27.78 94.26
N SER A 105 -15.85 29.06 94.57
CA SER A 105 -14.59 29.72 94.16
C SER A 105 -13.36 29.05 94.77
N SER A 106 -13.38 28.70 96.05
CA SER A 106 -12.26 28.02 96.72
C SER A 106 -12.09 26.57 96.26
N ILE A 107 -13.18 25.86 95.96
CA ILE A 107 -13.14 24.49 95.42
C ILE A 107 -12.61 24.52 94.00
N THR A 108 -13.07 25.45 93.16
CA THR A 108 -12.50 25.68 91.83
C THR A 108 -11.03 26.07 91.92
N LYS A 109 -10.63 26.94 92.86
CA LYS A 109 -9.21 27.27 93.11
C LYS A 109 -8.40 26.07 93.58
N GLN A 110 -9.01 25.17 94.35
CA GLN A 110 -8.36 23.95 94.81
C GLN A 110 -8.26 22.92 93.69
N ILE A 111 -9.28 22.75 92.83
CA ILE A 111 -9.20 21.98 91.59
C ILE A 111 -8.13 22.57 90.68
N ASP A 112 -8.07 23.89 90.55
CA ASP A 112 -7.04 24.60 89.78
C ASP A 112 -5.65 24.33 90.34
N SER A 113 -5.46 24.46 91.66
CA SER A 113 -4.19 24.19 92.33
C SER A 113 -3.79 22.72 92.27
N VAL A 114 -4.74 21.79 92.40
CA VAL A 114 -4.50 20.34 92.28
C VAL A 114 -4.16 19.99 90.85
N SER A 115 -4.88 20.54 89.86
CA SER A 115 -4.61 20.32 88.44
C SER A 115 -3.27 20.91 88.03
N TYR A 116 -2.91 22.09 88.55
CA TYR A 116 -1.58 22.69 88.38
C TYR A 116 -0.48 21.79 88.94
N ASN A 117 -0.65 21.31 90.16
CA ASN A 117 0.33 20.45 90.83
C ASN A 117 0.45 19.09 90.16
N ALA A 118 -0.69 18.47 89.78
CA ALA A 118 -0.73 17.25 88.98
C ALA A 118 -0.02 17.42 87.64
N LEU A 119 -0.32 18.50 86.92
CA LEU A 119 0.37 18.84 85.67
C LEU A 119 1.87 19.09 85.88
N THR A 120 2.25 19.73 86.99
CA THR A 120 3.64 19.98 87.37
C THR A 120 4.37 18.70 87.78
N ASP A 121 3.67 17.69 88.29
CA ASP A 121 4.27 16.42 88.68
C ASP A 121 4.53 15.54 87.47
N ILE A 122 3.53 15.40 86.60
CA ILE A 122 3.70 14.65 85.35
C ILE A 122 4.72 15.33 84.44
N SER A 123 4.84 16.66 84.48
CA SER A 123 5.86 17.38 83.71
C SER A 123 7.30 17.13 84.18
N LYS A 124 7.52 16.46 85.33
CA LYS A 124 8.86 16.04 85.75
C LYS A 124 9.33 14.79 85.02
N ASN A 125 8.43 13.83 84.82
CA ASN A 125 8.68 12.65 84.01
C ASN A 125 8.59 12.97 82.52
N ASN A 126 7.72 13.92 82.18
CA ASN A 126 7.55 14.47 80.84
C ASN A 126 7.35 13.36 79.79
N SER A 127 6.37 12.48 80.01
CA SER A 127 6.05 11.36 79.12
C SER A 127 4.65 11.49 78.50
N ILE A 128 4.46 10.95 77.29
CA ILE A 128 3.16 10.92 76.61
C ILE A 128 2.12 10.17 77.44
N GLU A 129 2.53 9.05 78.06
CA GLU A 129 1.66 8.24 78.92
C GLU A 129 1.16 9.04 80.12
N ASP A 130 2.03 9.79 80.79
CA ASP A 130 1.65 10.60 81.95
C ASP A 130 0.70 11.76 81.56
N TYR A 131 0.91 12.39 80.41
CA TYR A 131 0.00 13.43 79.91
C TYR A 131 -1.35 12.87 79.44
N ASN A 132 -1.36 11.73 78.75
CA ASN A 132 -2.61 11.04 78.40
C ASN A 132 -3.37 10.63 79.67
N LYS A 133 -2.67 10.05 80.64
CA LYS A 133 -3.23 9.71 81.95
C LYS A 133 -3.79 10.95 82.64
N PHE A 134 -3.10 12.09 82.59
CA PHE A 134 -3.62 13.34 83.12
C PHE A 134 -4.91 13.80 82.43
N LEU A 135 -4.93 13.80 81.10
CA LEU A 135 -6.10 14.21 80.32
C LEU A 135 -7.31 13.29 80.56
N THR A 136 -7.08 12.00 80.75
CA THR A 136 -8.14 11.02 81.04
C THR A 136 -8.60 11.04 82.49
N TYR A 137 -7.67 11.17 83.46
CA TYR A 137 -7.93 11.08 84.89
C TYR A 137 -8.45 12.42 85.47
N PHE A 138 -7.84 13.54 85.10
CA PHE A 138 -8.16 14.88 85.62
C PHE A 138 -9.26 15.57 84.80
N LYS A 139 -10.42 14.93 84.67
CA LYS A 139 -11.55 15.37 83.82
C LYS A 139 -12.10 16.78 84.08
N LEU A 140 -12.02 17.31 85.30
CA LEU A 140 -12.46 18.66 85.68
C LEU A 140 -11.31 19.67 85.75
N ALA A 141 -10.10 19.31 85.30
CA ALA A 141 -9.00 20.26 85.22
C ALA A 141 -9.38 21.47 84.35
N PRO A 142 -9.05 22.70 84.78
CA PRO A 142 -9.24 23.90 83.97
C PRO A 142 -8.66 23.76 82.56
N GLN A 143 -9.34 24.34 81.58
CA GLN A 143 -8.98 24.19 80.17
C GLN A 143 -7.54 24.65 79.87
N LYS A 144 -7.01 25.67 80.57
CA LYS A 144 -5.61 26.09 80.46
C LYS A 144 -4.61 24.96 80.75
N TYR A 145 -4.88 24.11 81.75
CA TYR A 145 -3.98 23.01 82.11
C TYR A 145 -4.18 21.80 81.21
N LYS A 146 -5.41 21.57 80.73
CA LYS A 146 -5.67 20.57 79.70
C LYS A 146 -5.00 20.94 78.38
N ASN A 147 -5.12 22.20 77.95
CA ASN A 147 -4.45 22.72 76.76
C ASN A 147 -2.94 22.64 76.92
N GLN A 148 -2.39 23.00 78.08
CA GLN A 148 -0.96 22.87 78.36
C GLN A 148 -0.50 21.40 78.39
N ALA A 149 -1.30 20.49 78.95
CA ALA A 149 -1.01 19.05 78.92
C ALA A 149 -1.09 18.47 77.50
N ILE A 150 -2.09 18.87 76.70
CA ILE A 150 -2.21 18.53 75.28
C ILE A 150 -1.00 19.08 74.53
N GLU A 151 -0.64 20.35 74.73
CA GLU A 151 0.51 20.97 74.08
C GLU A 151 1.82 20.26 74.45
N ASN A 152 2.06 19.97 75.72
CA ASN A 152 3.26 19.24 76.15
C ASN A 152 3.31 17.81 75.61
N ARG A 153 2.17 17.10 75.64
CA ARG A 153 2.04 15.76 75.06
C ARG A 153 2.30 15.78 73.57
N ASP A 154 1.67 16.71 72.85
CA ASP A 154 1.77 16.81 71.41
C ASP A 154 3.18 17.30 71.00
N ASN A 155 3.86 18.11 71.83
CA ASN A 155 5.28 18.43 71.65
C ASN A 155 6.12 17.16 71.78
N LEU A 156 5.94 16.37 72.83
CA LEU A 156 6.69 15.12 73.04
C LEU A 156 6.44 14.09 71.94
N ALA A 157 5.17 13.90 71.55
CA ALA A 157 4.81 13.00 70.47
C ALA A 157 5.38 13.45 69.13
N TYR A 158 5.50 14.78 68.92
CA TYR A 158 6.16 15.31 67.75
C TYR A 158 7.69 15.16 67.82
N ASP A 159 8.29 15.35 68.99
CA ASP A 159 9.73 15.12 69.23
C ASP A 159 10.09 13.63 69.02
N GLU A 160 9.27 12.70 69.50
CA GLU A 160 9.40 11.26 69.20
C GLU A 160 9.29 10.99 67.69
N ALA A 161 8.33 11.62 67.01
CA ALA A 161 8.20 11.49 65.57
C ALA A 161 9.41 12.07 64.80
N LEU A 162 10.00 13.16 65.31
CA LEU A 162 11.24 13.78 64.81
C LEU A 162 12.47 12.89 65.05
N GLU A 163 12.56 12.22 66.19
CA GLU A 163 13.66 11.32 66.52
C GLU A 163 13.62 10.05 65.67
N ILE A 164 12.44 9.45 65.52
CA ILE A 164 12.24 8.27 64.66
C ILE A 164 12.40 8.64 63.18
N ASN A 165 11.91 9.81 62.77
CA ASN A 165 12.05 10.38 61.43
C ASN A 165 11.66 9.42 60.29
N THR A 166 10.47 8.80 60.38
CA THR A 166 9.92 7.93 59.33
C THR A 166 8.55 8.41 58.85
N ILE A 167 8.13 7.98 57.66
CA ILE A 167 6.76 8.23 57.18
C ILE A 167 5.73 7.70 58.19
N ALA A 168 5.96 6.51 58.73
CA ALA A 168 5.06 5.88 59.68
C ALA A 168 4.98 6.64 61.01
N SER A 169 6.10 7.17 61.54
CA SER A 169 6.09 7.94 62.79
C SER A 169 5.36 9.27 62.64
N TYR A 170 5.56 10.00 61.54
CA TYR A 170 4.80 11.23 61.29
C TYR A 170 3.32 10.96 60.98
N GLN A 171 3.00 9.89 60.25
CA GLN A 171 1.61 9.50 60.01
C GLN A 171 0.91 9.13 61.31
N TYR A 172 1.56 8.32 62.15
CA TYR A 172 1.06 7.97 63.49
C TYR A 172 0.82 9.23 64.34
N PHE A 173 1.74 10.20 64.29
CA PHE A 173 1.54 11.48 64.97
C PHE A 173 0.31 12.24 64.43
N MET A 174 0.17 12.36 63.11
CA MET A 174 -0.96 13.06 62.49
C MET A 174 -2.31 12.41 62.83
N ASP A 175 -2.37 11.08 62.84
CA ASP A 175 -3.59 10.32 63.13
C ASP A 175 -4.03 10.43 64.60
N ASN A 176 -3.06 10.43 65.52
CA ASN A 176 -3.34 10.46 66.96
C ASN A 176 -3.43 11.88 67.54
N TYR A 177 -2.87 12.88 66.86
CA TYR A 177 -2.80 14.28 67.33
C TYR A 177 -3.26 15.30 66.25
N PRO A 178 -4.48 15.16 65.70
CA PRO A 178 -4.95 15.93 64.53
C PRO A 178 -5.13 17.44 64.78
N ILE A 179 -5.24 17.86 66.04
CA ILE A 179 -5.41 19.27 66.44
C ILE A 179 -4.10 19.94 66.91
N SER A 180 -2.97 19.23 66.84
CA SER A 180 -1.68 19.76 67.27
C SER A 180 -1.23 20.92 66.38
N ARG A 181 -0.61 21.93 66.97
CA ARG A 181 0.09 22.99 66.21
C ARG A 181 1.21 22.43 65.31
N HIS A 182 1.73 21.25 65.64
CA HIS A 182 2.79 20.57 64.90
C HIS A 182 2.29 19.76 63.71
N PHE A 183 0.96 19.61 63.55
CA PHE A 183 0.38 18.81 62.47
C PHE A 183 0.93 19.18 61.09
N LYS A 184 0.99 20.48 60.78
CA LYS A 184 1.52 20.97 59.50
C LYS A 184 3.02 20.76 59.34
N PHE A 185 3.78 20.71 60.44
CA PHE A 185 5.20 20.41 60.41
C PHE A 185 5.45 18.90 60.25
N ALA A 186 4.67 18.04 60.90
CA ALA A 186 4.70 16.59 60.72
C ALA A 186 4.29 16.20 59.30
N GLU A 187 3.21 16.78 58.77
CA GLU A 187 2.76 16.61 57.38
C GLU A 187 3.87 16.98 56.39
N LYS A 188 4.53 18.13 56.62
CA LYS A 188 5.65 18.58 55.81
C LYS A 188 6.84 17.61 55.86
N ASN A 189 7.25 17.15 57.04
CA ASN A 189 8.38 16.23 57.17
C ASN A 189 8.07 14.85 56.57
N ARG A 190 6.85 14.34 56.76
CA ARG A 190 6.36 13.10 56.14
C ARG A 190 6.42 13.19 54.62
N ASN A 191 5.85 14.25 54.05
CA ASN A 191 5.83 14.45 52.60
C ASN A 191 7.26 14.59 52.05
N LYS A 192 8.15 15.30 52.76
CA LYS A 192 9.56 15.39 52.39
C LYS A 192 10.26 14.03 52.36
N LEU A 193 10.07 13.20 53.39
CA LEU A 193 10.64 11.84 53.42
C LEU A 193 10.07 10.97 52.31
N ALA A 194 8.75 11.02 52.07
CA ALA A 194 8.11 10.26 51.01
C ALA A 194 8.62 10.68 49.62
N PHE A 195 8.84 11.97 49.40
CA PHE A 195 9.46 12.47 48.18
C PHE A 195 10.92 12.02 48.03
N GLN A 196 11.69 12.00 49.13
CA GLN A 196 13.06 11.50 49.13
C GLN A 196 13.13 10.01 48.76
N ILE A 197 12.21 9.19 49.25
CA ILE A 197 12.10 7.77 48.85
C ILE A 197 11.79 7.67 47.35
N ALA A 198 10.74 8.37 46.89
CA ALA A 198 10.38 8.36 45.48
C ALA A 198 11.54 8.81 44.57
N SER A 199 12.30 9.82 45.02
CA SER A 199 13.49 10.32 44.31
C SER A 199 14.70 9.41 44.38
N SER A 200 14.85 8.61 45.44
CA SER A 200 15.91 7.62 45.53
C SER A 200 15.67 6.42 44.61
N GLU A 201 14.40 6.02 44.45
CA GLU A 201 14.00 4.98 43.51
C GLU A 201 14.03 5.50 42.06
N ASN A 202 13.66 6.77 41.86
CA ASN A 202 13.70 7.48 40.58
C ASN A 202 12.99 6.71 39.45
N THR A 203 11.75 6.25 39.70
CA THR A 203 10.93 5.55 38.72
C THR A 203 9.61 6.28 38.48
N ILE A 204 8.95 6.00 37.34
CA ILE A 204 7.63 6.57 37.04
C ILE A 204 6.61 6.11 38.11
N GLU A 205 6.71 4.86 38.54
CA GLU A 205 5.85 4.23 39.54
C GLU A 205 6.03 4.87 40.92
N SER A 206 7.27 5.12 41.35
CA SER A 206 7.56 5.72 42.65
C SER A 206 7.02 7.15 42.76
N TYR A 207 7.19 7.96 41.72
CA TYR A 207 6.63 9.31 41.68
C TYR A 207 5.11 9.32 41.55
N ASN A 208 4.51 8.43 40.75
CA ASN A 208 3.06 8.26 40.68
C ASN A 208 2.47 7.86 42.03
N TYR A 209 3.11 6.95 42.75
CA TYR A 209 2.70 6.55 44.09
C TYR A 209 2.77 7.74 45.06
N PHE A 210 3.85 8.52 45.03
CA PHE A 210 4.00 9.73 45.83
C PHE A 210 2.88 10.75 45.55
N MET A 211 2.65 11.11 44.28
CA MET A 211 1.64 12.09 43.90
C MET A 211 0.22 11.65 44.26
N LYS A 212 -0.08 10.36 44.08
CA LYS A 212 -1.38 9.78 44.47
C LYS A 212 -1.60 9.81 45.98
N THR A 213 -0.56 9.50 46.75
CA THR A 213 -0.64 9.39 48.21
C THR A 213 -0.56 10.76 48.90
N TYR A 214 0.14 11.73 48.30
CA TYR A 214 0.41 13.04 48.87
C TYR A 214 0.09 14.21 47.90
N PRO A 215 -1.18 14.35 47.45
CA PRO A 215 -1.56 15.31 46.41
C PRO A 215 -1.41 16.79 46.80
N TYR A 216 -1.25 17.09 48.10
CA TYR A 216 -1.07 18.46 48.62
C TYR A 216 0.37 18.71 49.11
N ALA A 217 1.33 17.84 48.78
CA ALA A 217 2.72 18.04 49.13
C ALA A 217 3.32 19.25 48.39
N LYS A 218 4.27 19.96 49.04
CA LYS A 218 4.99 21.07 48.39
C LYS A 218 5.85 20.57 47.23
N GLU A 219 6.35 19.35 47.36
CA GLU A 219 7.20 18.63 46.43
C GLU A 219 6.40 18.03 45.25
N PHE A 220 5.07 18.19 45.20
CA PHE A 220 4.23 17.60 44.15
C PHE A 220 4.68 18.01 42.75
N THR A 221 4.88 19.31 42.50
CA THR A 221 5.31 19.81 41.18
C THR A 221 6.71 19.33 40.80
N GLU A 222 7.58 19.10 41.78
CA GLU A 222 8.92 18.56 41.55
C GLU A 222 8.85 17.06 41.21
N ALA A 223 8.04 16.29 41.93
CA ALA A 223 7.76 14.88 41.62
C ALA A 223 7.10 14.70 40.25
N GLU A 224 6.16 15.58 39.91
CA GLU A 224 5.54 15.63 38.59
C GLU A 224 6.58 15.90 37.49
N THR A 225 7.45 16.89 37.70
CA THR A 225 8.54 17.21 36.75
C THR A 225 9.48 16.03 36.55
N ASN A 226 9.93 15.37 37.63
CA ASN A 226 10.87 14.25 37.55
C ASN A 226 10.23 13.02 36.89
N ARG A 227 8.96 12.72 37.20
CA ARG A 227 8.20 11.67 36.52
C ARG A 227 8.12 11.93 35.01
N ASP A 228 7.74 13.14 34.63
CA ASP A 228 7.57 13.51 33.24
C ASP A 228 8.90 13.44 32.48
N GLU A 229 10.01 13.85 33.11
CA GLU A 229 11.35 13.70 32.53
C GLU A 229 11.75 12.24 32.32
N LEU A 230 11.47 11.35 33.28
CA LEU A 230 11.70 9.90 33.13
C LEU A 230 10.83 9.31 32.01
N ALA A 231 9.55 9.70 31.95
CA ALA A 231 8.64 9.24 30.92
C ALA A 231 9.07 9.72 29.52
N PHE A 232 9.56 10.95 29.42
CA PHE A 232 10.10 11.49 28.16
C PHE A 232 11.38 10.77 27.73
N ASN A 233 12.30 10.53 28.65
CA ASN A 233 13.53 9.77 28.38
C ASN A 233 13.22 8.33 27.94
N LYS A 234 12.17 7.71 28.51
CA LYS A 234 11.67 6.42 28.06
C LYS A 234 11.14 6.50 26.63
N ALA A 235 10.35 7.52 26.29
CA ALA A 235 9.89 7.73 24.91
C ALA A 235 11.07 7.92 23.94
N LYS A 236 12.07 8.73 24.32
CA LYS A 236 13.32 8.89 23.55
C LYS A 236 14.12 7.61 23.35
N SER A 237 14.09 6.68 24.31
CA SER A 237 14.79 5.40 24.17
C SER A 237 14.10 4.43 23.20
N ILE A 238 12.78 4.56 23.04
CA ILE A 238 11.97 3.77 22.10
C ILE A 238 12.02 4.41 20.71
N ASP A 239 11.97 5.74 20.67
CA ASP A 239 12.23 6.59 19.51
C ASP A 239 11.33 6.35 18.29
N ASN A 240 10.03 6.20 18.54
CA ASN A 240 9.01 6.08 17.50
C ASN A 240 7.80 6.99 17.77
N SER A 241 6.99 7.23 16.74
CA SER A 241 5.83 8.13 16.78
C SER A 241 4.87 7.75 17.91
N SER A 242 4.56 6.46 18.03
CA SER A 242 3.68 5.91 19.07
C SER A 242 4.17 6.19 20.49
N ALA A 243 5.49 6.13 20.73
CA ALA A 243 6.07 6.40 22.05
C ALA A 243 5.94 7.88 22.43
N TYR A 244 6.21 8.79 21.49
CA TYR A 244 6.07 10.23 21.72
C TYR A 244 4.60 10.65 21.83
N GLU A 245 3.69 10.07 21.03
CA GLU A 245 2.25 10.28 21.15
C GLU A 245 1.72 9.84 22.52
N ASN A 246 2.11 8.64 22.97
CA ASN A 246 1.77 8.14 24.31
C ASN A 246 2.28 9.08 25.41
N PHE A 247 3.47 9.65 25.25
CA PHE A 247 3.98 10.65 26.19
C PHE A 247 3.11 11.92 26.19
N ILE A 248 2.80 12.48 25.02
CA ILE A 248 2.01 13.71 24.89
C ILE A 248 0.60 13.53 25.51
N ASN A 249 -0.02 12.38 25.29
CA ASN A 249 -1.36 12.06 25.78
C ASN A 249 -1.39 11.83 27.30
N ASN A 250 -0.40 11.13 27.85
CA ASN A 250 -0.35 10.80 29.27
C ASN A 250 0.21 11.94 30.14
N TYR A 251 1.01 12.85 29.55
CA TYR A 251 1.69 13.94 30.26
C TYR A 251 1.44 15.32 29.59
N PRO A 252 0.16 15.75 29.42
CA PRO A 252 -0.20 16.92 28.60
C PRO A 252 0.24 18.27 29.19
N ASN A 253 0.72 18.31 30.44
CA ASN A 253 1.22 19.49 31.14
C ASN A 253 2.76 19.48 31.31
N SER A 254 3.44 18.47 30.78
CA SER A 254 4.90 18.35 30.87
C SER A 254 5.60 19.52 30.17
N LYS A 255 6.75 19.94 30.71
CA LYS A 255 7.64 20.92 30.05
C LYS A 255 8.22 20.40 28.74
N GLN A 256 8.41 19.09 28.63
CA GLN A 256 8.95 18.41 27.46
C GLN A 256 7.90 18.18 26.37
N LYS A 257 6.63 18.53 26.59
CA LYS A 257 5.55 18.29 25.62
C LYS A 257 5.84 18.85 24.23
N ASN A 258 6.36 20.07 24.13
CA ASN A 258 6.64 20.68 22.83
C ASN A 258 7.79 19.96 22.10
N GLU A 259 8.82 19.55 22.84
CA GLU A 259 9.93 18.76 22.29
C GLU A 259 9.45 17.37 21.86
N ALA A 260 8.64 16.71 22.68
CA ALA A 260 8.01 15.44 22.35
C ALA A 260 7.09 15.55 21.13
N PHE A 261 6.35 16.65 20.98
CA PHE A 261 5.53 16.89 19.81
C PHE A 261 6.36 17.04 18.53
N GLN A 262 7.49 17.75 18.58
CA GLN A 262 8.41 17.85 17.44
C GLN A 262 9.02 16.49 17.07
N LEU A 263 9.44 15.70 18.06
CA LEU A 263 9.95 14.35 17.84
C LEU A 263 8.88 13.40 17.31
N PHE A 264 7.64 13.53 17.80
CA PHE A 264 6.48 12.83 17.28
C PHE A 264 6.27 13.14 15.80
N GLU A 265 6.20 14.42 15.43
CA GLU A 265 5.99 14.81 14.03
C GLU A 265 7.11 14.28 13.12
N THR A 266 8.37 14.34 13.59
CA THR A 266 9.55 13.84 12.86
C THR A 266 9.49 12.33 12.65
N ARG A 267 9.31 11.55 13.73
CA ARG A 267 9.25 10.08 13.63
C ARG A 267 8.03 9.60 12.85
N LEU A 268 6.89 10.29 13.00
CA LEU A 268 5.69 9.96 12.23
C LEU A 268 5.94 10.12 10.72
N PHE A 269 6.59 11.22 10.31
CA PHE A 269 6.99 11.43 8.92
C PHE A 269 7.94 10.34 8.44
N GLU A 270 9.02 10.07 9.17
CA GLU A 270 10.02 9.06 8.79
C GLU A 270 9.43 7.65 8.70
N GLU A 271 8.58 7.25 9.66
CA GLU A 271 7.97 5.92 9.70
C GLU A 271 7.02 5.68 8.53
N ILE A 272 6.18 6.66 8.21
CA ILE A 272 5.24 6.55 7.08
C ILE A 272 6.00 6.57 5.76
N THR A 273 7.02 7.41 5.64
CA THR A 273 7.77 7.63 4.39
C THR A 273 9.01 6.74 4.25
N THR A 274 9.17 5.73 5.11
CA THR A 274 10.34 4.82 5.11
C THR A 274 10.54 4.11 3.78
N GLN A 275 9.46 3.84 3.03
CA GLN A 275 9.55 3.21 1.71
C GLN A 275 10.17 4.12 0.65
N ASN A 276 10.26 5.44 0.91
CA ASN A 276 10.81 6.46 0.04
C ASN A 276 10.21 6.42 -1.38
N ASN A 277 8.89 6.23 -1.47
CA ASN A 277 8.13 6.25 -2.72
C ASN A 277 7.01 7.30 -2.64
N GLY A 278 6.55 7.79 -3.79
CA GLY A 278 5.56 8.87 -3.82
C GLY A 278 4.24 8.52 -3.13
N ASP A 279 3.79 7.26 -3.17
CA ASP A 279 2.55 6.83 -2.52
C ASP A 279 2.62 6.97 -0.99
N SER A 280 3.78 6.70 -0.39
CA SER A 280 4.00 6.90 1.05
C SER A 280 3.92 8.38 1.44
N TYR A 281 4.45 9.29 0.62
CA TYR A 281 4.33 10.74 0.84
C TYR A 281 2.90 11.24 0.62
N ILE A 282 2.20 10.72 -0.39
CA ILE A 282 0.76 11.01 -0.59
C ILE A 282 -0.03 10.58 0.65
N SER A 283 0.18 9.36 1.12
CA SER A 283 -0.48 8.84 2.33
C SER A 283 -0.23 9.73 3.55
N PHE A 284 1.01 10.21 3.72
CA PHE A 284 1.34 11.16 4.77
C PHE A 284 0.58 12.48 4.64
N ILE A 285 0.55 13.06 3.43
CA ILE A 285 -0.13 14.33 3.15
C ILE A 285 -1.64 14.23 3.43
N GLU A 286 -2.26 13.11 3.09
CA GLU A 286 -3.70 12.89 3.26
C GLU A 286 -4.09 12.66 4.72
N ASN A 287 -3.31 11.87 5.44
CA ASN A 287 -3.61 11.49 6.81
C ASN A 287 -3.19 12.57 7.83
N PHE A 288 -2.18 13.38 7.51
CA PHE A 288 -1.59 14.35 8.44
C PHE A 288 -1.44 15.77 7.87
N PRO A 289 -2.50 16.38 7.30
CA PRO A 289 -2.42 17.63 6.53
C PRO A 289 -1.97 18.88 7.32
N ASN A 290 -1.94 18.79 8.65
CA ASN A 290 -1.49 19.88 9.54
C ASN A 290 -0.09 19.64 10.13
N ASN A 291 0.59 18.57 9.74
CA ASN A 291 1.92 18.24 10.24
C ASN A 291 2.99 19.21 9.70
N SER A 292 4.00 19.52 10.51
CA SER A 292 5.08 20.43 10.13
C SER A 292 5.90 19.99 8.90
N PHE A 293 5.95 18.70 8.56
CA PHE A 293 6.69 18.13 7.42
C PHE A 293 5.88 18.07 6.11
N ILE A 294 4.69 18.67 6.03
CA ILE A 294 3.86 18.60 4.81
C ILE A 294 4.56 19.19 3.59
N ASN A 295 5.31 20.28 3.75
CA ASN A 295 6.06 20.85 2.64
C ASN A 295 7.22 19.95 2.23
N ASP A 296 7.94 19.34 3.17
CA ASP A 296 9.01 18.38 2.88
C ASP A 296 8.46 17.14 2.15
N ALA A 297 7.25 16.69 2.51
CA ALA A 297 6.56 15.60 1.83
C ALA A 297 6.21 15.95 0.38
N ILE A 298 5.71 17.18 0.15
CA ILE A 298 5.39 17.69 -1.19
C ILE A 298 6.66 17.84 -2.04
N ASP A 299 7.73 18.41 -1.48
CA ASP A 299 9.01 18.57 -2.17
C ASP A 299 9.63 17.20 -2.51
N SER A 300 9.54 16.24 -1.59
CA SER A 300 9.95 14.84 -1.83
C SER A 300 9.13 14.20 -2.97
N LEU A 301 7.83 14.47 -3.01
CA LEU A 301 6.95 14.00 -4.07
C LEU A 301 7.34 14.56 -5.44
N TYR A 302 7.74 15.83 -5.52
CA TYR A 302 8.26 16.43 -6.75
C TYR A 302 9.59 15.83 -7.18
N LEU A 303 10.50 15.62 -6.24
CA LEU A 303 11.82 15.02 -6.51
C LEU A 303 11.67 13.59 -7.02
N ILE A 304 10.88 12.76 -6.33
CA ILE A 304 10.61 11.38 -6.74
C ILE A 304 9.92 11.37 -8.10
N GLY A 305 8.83 12.14 -8.26
CA GLY A 305 8.12 12.26 -9.53
C GLY A 305 9.05 12.66 -10.69
N SER A 306 10.00 13.56 -10.45
CA SER A 306 11.00 13.95 -11.45
C SER A 306 12.03 12.84 -11.75
N GLN A 307 12.47 12.12 -10.71
CA GLN A 307 13.47 11.05 -10.83
C GLN A 307 12.92 9.84 -11.61
N ILE A 308 11.71 9.40 -11.28
CA ILE A 308 11.06 8.26 -11.95
C ILE A 308 10.22 8.70 -13.16
N LYS A 309 10.28 9.97 -13.54
CA LYS A 309 9.52 10.56 -14.65
C LYS A 309 7.99 10.35 -14.54
N TYR A 310 7.45 10.38 -13.32
CA TYR A 310 6.05 10.14 -13.03
C TYR A 310 5.30 11.43 -12.74
N LEU A 311 4.63 11.95 -13.77
CA LEU A 311 3.89 13.20 -13.72
C LEU A 311 2.73 13.23 -12.71
N PRO A 312 1.99 12.13 -12.44
CA PRO A 312 0.91 12.13 -11.45
C PRO A 312 1.35 12.57 -10.04
N TYR A 313 2.56 12.21 -9.61
CA TYR A 313 3.11 12.70 -8.33
C TYR A 313 3.31 14.22 -8.33
N ILE A 314 3.83 14.77 -9.42
CA ILE A 314 4.01 16.22 -9.56
C ILE A 314 2.65 16.93 -9.58
N LYS A 315 1.67 16.41 -10.33
CA LYS A 315 0.31 16.95 -10.36
C LYS A 315 -0.35 16.91 -8.98
N TYR A 316 -0.17 15.82 -8.24
CA TYR A 316 -0.69 15.70 -6.88
C TYR A 316 -0.07 16.75 -5.96
N GLY A 317 1.27 16.88 -5.95
CA GLY A 317 1.96 17.91 -5.17
C GLY A 317 1.49 19.33 -5.52
N LEU A 318 1.31 19.62 -6.82
CA LEU A 318 0.76 20.91 -7.29
C LEU A 318 -0.65 21.16 -6.74
N SER A 319 -1.49 20.13 -6.63
CA SER A 319 -2.84 20.27 -6.07
C SER A 319 -2.85 20.59 -4.56
N LYS A 320 -1.75 20.32 -3.86
CA LYS A 320 -1.61 20.50 -2.40
C LYS A 320 -0.72 21.68 -2.01
N SER A 321 0.08 22.20 -2.93
CA SER A 321 1.06 23.26 -2.68
C SER A 321 0.48 24.67 -2.84
N LYS A 322 1.16 25.64 -2.22
CA LYS A 322 0.90 27.08 -2.33
C LYS A 322 2.22 27.83 -2.31
N GLY A 323 2.23 29.10 -2.74
CA GLY A 323 3.43 29.95 -2.67
C GLY A 323 4.65 29.31 -3.34
N ASN A 324 5.79 29.27 -2.65
CA ASN A 324 7.06 28.79 -3.20
C ASN A 324 7.03 27.29 -3.59
N GLN A 325 6.31 26.46 -2.83
CA GLN A 325 6.18 25.03 -3.18
C GLN A 325 5.41 24.85 -4.49
N TYR A 326 4.44 25.72 -4.77
CA TYR A 326 3.69 25.67 -6.02
C TYR A 326 4.57 26.08 -7.20
N THR A 327 5.37 27.13 -7.05
CA THR A 327 6.33 27.55 -8.09
C THR A 327 7.41 26.49 -8.33
N ASN A 328 7.91 25.83 -7.28
CA ASN A 328 8.84 24.71 -7.41
C ASN A 328 8.19 23.54 -8.17
N GLY A 329 6.94 23.20 -7.84
CA GLY A 329 6.18 22.18 -8.54
C GLY A 329 6.02 22.46 -10.03
N ILE A 330 5.83 23.73 -10.42
CA ILE A 330 5.76 24.14 -11.83
C ILE A 330 7.10 23.91 -12.53
N ILE A 331 8.23 24.22 -11.89
CA ILE A 331 9.57 23.98 -12.44
C ILE A 331 9.80 22.47 -12.61
N HIS A 332 9.42 21.65 -11.63
CA HIS A 332 9.50 20.19 -11.74
C HIS A 332 8.60 19.64 -12.87
N TYR A 333 7.40 20.18 -13.01
CA TYR A 333 6.48 19.85 -14.10
C TYR A 333 7.14 20.18 -15.45
N TYR A 334 7.65 21.40 -15.61
CA TYR A 334 8.32 21.86 -16.83
C TYR A 334 9.51 20.97 -17.18
N ASN A 335 10.43 20.78 -16.24
CA ASN A 335 11.65 20.00 -16.45
C ASN A 335 11.39 18.53 -16.79
N LEU A 336 10.22 17.99 -16.42
CA LEU A 336 9.82 16.64 -16.82
C LEU A 336 9.32 16.63 -18.27
N ILE A 337 8.41 17.54 -18.61
CA ILE A 337 7.77 17.53 -19.92
C ILE A 337 8.66 18.10 -21.04
N SER A 338 9.57 19.04 -20.76
CA SER A 338 10.39 19.68 -21.80
C SER A 338 11.49 18.76 -22.35
N LYS A 339 11.80 17.68 -21.63
CA LYS A 339 12.82 16.69 -22.03
C LYS A 339 12.43 15.90 -23.27
N ASP A 340 11.16 15.87 -23.63
CA ASP A 340 10.73 15.18 -24.84
C ASP A 340 11.10 15.94 -26.12
N GLY A 341 11.19 17.27 -26.07
CA GLY A 341 11.40 18.12 -27.24
C GLY A 341 10.14 18.35 -28.08
N GLU A 342 8.98 17.95 -27.59
CA GLU A 342 7.70 17.99 -28.29
C GLU A 342 7.00 19.35 -28.15
N LEU A 343 6.50 19.87 -29.27
CA LEU A 343 5.82 21.17 -29.29
C LEU A 343 4.51 21.13 -28.51
N SER A 344 3.76 20.03 -28.61
CA SER A 344 2.48 19.86 -27.93
C SER A 344 2.62 19.87 -26.40
N SER A 345 3.71 19.30 -25.89
CA SER A 345 4.02 19.29 -24.45
C SER A 345 4.27 20.70 -23.92
N LEU A 346 5.06 21.49 -24.64
CA LEU A 346 5.35 22.89 -24.29
C LEU A 346 4.10 23.78 -24.39
N LYS A 347 3.31 23.67 -25.46
CA LYS A 347 2.07 24.45 -25.62
C LYS A 347 1.06 24.15 -24.51
N MET A 348 0.85 22.88 -24.19
CA MET A 348 -0.05 22.49 -23.09
C MET A 348 0.42 23.06 -21.74
N PHE A 349 1.74 23.13 -21.53
CA PHE A 349 2.29 23.78 -20.35
C PHE A 349 2.06 25.28 -20.34
N SER A 350 2.33 25.98 -21.45
CA SER A 350 2.04 27.42 -21.53
C SER A 350 0.57 27.73 -21.37
N ASP A 351 -0.33 26.91 -21.93
CA ASP A 351 -1.78 27.12 -21.80
C ASP A 351 -2.22 27.03 -20.34
N LYS A 352 -1.59 26.15 -19.56
CA LYS A 352 -1.92 25.94 -18.16
C LYS A 352 -1.18 26.88 -17.20
N PHE A 353 0.04 27.26 -17.51
CA PHE A 353 0.97 27.97 -16.63
C PHE A 353 1.52 29.26 -17.26
N PHE A 354 0.77 29.90 -18.15
CA PHE A 354 1.15 31.12 -18.87
C PHE A 354 1.76 32.19 -17.96
N ASP A 355 1.08 32.48 -16.85
CA ASP A 355 1.52 33.51 -15.88
C ASP A 355 2.82 33.15 -15.15
N TYR A 356 3.32 31.93 -15.30
CA TYR A 356 4.52 31.40 -14.64
C TYR A 356 5.68 31.13 -15.60
N LEU A 357 5.52 31.41 -16.91
CA LEU A 357 6.59 31.21 -17.89
C LEU A 357 7.86 32.01 -17.56
N TYR A 358 7.72 33.15 -16.88
CA TYR A 358 8.85 33.96 -16.41
C TYR A 358 9.78 33.24 -15.40
N LEU A 359 9.34 32.13 -14.80
CA LEU A 359 10.16 31.28 -13.93
C LEU A 359 11.08 30.33 -14.72
N ILE A 360 10.85 30.19 -16.02
CA ILE A 360 11.48 29.20 -16.88
C ILE A 360 12.34 29.92 -17.92
N ASP A 361 13.59 30.19 -17.58
CA ASP A 361 14.52 30.95 -18.45
C ASP A 361 14.76 30.29 -19.82
N THR A 362 14.59 28.98 -19.94
CA THR A 362 14.83 28.21 -21.17
C THR A 362 13.59 28.04 -22.04
N TYR A 363 12.41 28.50 -21.61
CA TYR A 363 11.15 28.20 -22.29
C TYR A 363 11.16 28.62 -23.77
N GLU A 364 11.61 29.83 -24.07
CA GLU A 364 11.64 30.33 -25.46
C GLU A 364 12.63 29.56 -26.34
N ASP A 365 13.78 29.15 -25.79
CA ASP A 365 14.78 28.34 -26.49
C ASP A 365 14.26 26.91 -26.75
N ASP A 366 13.60 26.31 -25.77
CA ASP A 366 12.97 25.00 -25.90
C ASP A 366 11.80 25.05 -26.90
N LEU A 367 11.03 26.14 -26.92
CA LEU A 367 9.96 26.39 -27.90
C LEU A 367 10.50 26.54 -29.33
N GLU A 368 11.58 27.31 -29.52
CA GLU A 368 12.21 27.47 -30.85
C GLU A 368 12.68 26.12 -31.40
N LYS A 369 13.33 25.30 -30.56
CA LYS A 369 13.74 23.94 -30.93
C LYS A 369 12.55 23.05 -31.28
N ALA A 370 11.48 23.10 -30.49
CA ALA A 370 10.28 22.31 -30.77
C ALA A 370 9.58 22.74 -32.08
N LEU A 371 9.52 24.05 -32.38
CA LEU A 371 9.03 24.57 -33.65
C LEU A 371 9.92 24.15 -34.82
N PHE A 372 11.24 24.11 -34.64
CA PHE A 372 12.15 23.58 -35.64
C PHE A 372 11.90 22.09 -35.90
N ALA A 373 11.71 21.29 -34.84
CA ALA A 373 11.38 19.87 -34.95
C ALA A 373 10.07 19.63 -35.73
N GLU A 374 9.02 20.42 -35.44
CA GLU A 374 7.75 20.43 -36.18
C GLU A 374 7.99 20.73 -37.67
N SER A 375 8.78 21.77 -37.97
CA SER A 375 9.04 22.22 -39.35
C SER A 375 9.73 21.18 -40.23
N ILE A 376 10.46 20.23 -39.63
CA ILE A 376 11.17 19.16 -40.34
C ILE A 376 10.42 17.82 -40.28
N GLY A 377 9.24 17.80 -39.66
CA GLY A 377 8.36 16.63 -39.56
C GLY A 377 8.80 15.59 -38.53
N LEU A 378 9.59 16.00 -37.52
CA LEU A 378 9.89 15.14 -36.37
C LEU A 378 8.75 15.11 -35.37
N THR A 379 7.99 16.20 -35.25
CA THR A 379 6.76 16.27 -34.45
C THR A 379 5.56 16.55 -35.32
N GLY A 380 4.39 16.22 -34.80
CA GLY A 380 3.11 16.49 -35.42
C GLY A 380 2.19 17.16 -34.42
N ASP A 381 2.32 18.48 -34.24
CA ASP A 381 1.22 19.21 -33.60
C ASP A 381 0.14 19.50 -34.65
N LEU A 382 -0.98 18.81 -34.49
CA LEU A 382 -2.13 18.82 -35.39
C LEU A 382 -3.20 19.85 -35.02
N SER A 383 -2.89 20.80 -34.14
CA SER A 383 -3.82 21.85 -33.75
C SER A 383 -3.44 23.26 -34.21
N ALA A 384 -2.21 23.47 -34.70
CA ALA A 384 -1.79 24.77 -35.21
C ALA A 384 -0.93 24.59 -36.46
N SER A 385 -1.56 24.61 -37.64
CA SER A 385 -0.84 25.05 -38.82
C SER A 385 -0.17 26.38 -38.49
N HIS A 386 1.16 26.42 -38.58
CA HIS A 386 1.93 27.66 -38.66
C HIS A 386 1.21 28.61 -39.62
N PHE A 387 0.49 29.59 -39.08
CA PHE A 387 -0.08 30.65 -39.85
C PHE A 387 1.04 31.64 -40.14
N ASP A 388 1.73 31.40 -41.25
CA ASP A 388 2.42 32.50 -41.91
C ASP A 388 1.36 33.57 -42.23
N ASN A 389 1.33 34.63 -41.42
CA ASN A 389 0.42 35.75 -41.58
C ASN A 389 0.62 36.48 -42.91
N SER A 390 1.62 36.13 -43.72
CA SER A 390 1.79 36.64 -45.08
C SER A 390 0.99 35.88 -46.15
N ASP A 391 0.42 34.71 -45.85
CA ASP A 391 -0.32 33.89 -46.82
C ASP A 391 -1.84 34.15 -46.82
N GLU A 392 -2.32 34.74 -47.91
CA GLU A 392 -3.72 35.14 -48.12
C GLU A 392 -4.73 33.98 -48.02
N LEU A 393 -4.39 32.77 -48.48
CA LEU A 393 -5.31 31.62 -48.41
C LEU A 393 -5.55 31.20 -46.96
N ASN A 394 -4.47 31.09 -46.18
CA ASN A 394 -4.52 30.78 -44.76
C ASN A 394 -5.33 31.81 -43.97
N GLN A 395 -5.16 33.11 -44.25
CA GLN A 395 -5.97 34.15 -43.61
C GLN A 395 -7.47 33.96 -43.83
N ARG A 396 -7.88 33.53 -45.03
CA ARG A 396 -9.30 33.27 -45.36
C ARG A 396 -9.82 32.01 -44.67
N LEU A 397 -9.02 30.96 -44.63
CA LEU A 397 -9.37 29.71 -43.93
C LEU A 397 -9.61 29.98 -42.44
N ILE A 398 -8.75 30.75 -41.77
CA ILE A 398 -8.96 31.17 -40.38
C ILE A 398 -10.24 31.98 -40.22
N ARG A 399 -10.45 32.96 -41.12
CA ARG A 399 -11.61 33.86 -41.08
C ARG A 399 -12.93 33.10 -41.07
N GLU A 400 -13.00 32.02 -41.84
CA GLU A 400 -14.21 31.18 -41.96
C GLU A 400 -14.22 29.99 -40.99
N GLY A 401 -13.21 29.84 -40.14
CA GLY A 401 -13.14 28.73 -39.18
C GLY A 401 -12.90 27.36 -39.82
N ALA A 402 -12.20 27.31 -40.96
CA ALA A 402 -11.88 26.07 -41.65
C ALA A 402 -10.99 25.15 -40.79
N LYS A 403 -11.30 23.86 -40.80
CA LYS A 403 -10.59 22.78 -40.14
C LYS A 403 -9.48 22.22 -41.05
N SER A 404 -8.56 21.47 -40.44
CA SER A 404 -7.42 20.83 -41.12
C SER A 404 -7.25 19.40 -40.62
N GLY A 405 -6.40 18.63 -41.29
CA GLY A 405 -5.98 17.30 -40.88
C GLY A 405 -5.11 16.62 -41.94
N SER A 406 -5.17 15.29 -42.00
CA SER A 406 -4.27 14.44 -42.78
C SER A 406 -4.26 14.76 -44.27
N ILE A 407 -5.43 15.16 -44.78
CA ILE A 407 -5.61 15.79 -46.09
C ILE A 407 -6.46 17.05 -45.89
N GLN A 408 -6.02 18.16 -46.47
CA GLN A 408 -6.80 19.38 -46.58
C GLN A 408 -6.70 19.93 -48.02
N ILE A 409 -7.84 20.20 -48.63
CA ILE A 409 -7.96 20.74 -49.97
C ILE A 409 -8.72 22.05 -49.85
N SER A 410 -8.08 23.15 -50.22
CA SER A 410 -8.64 24.48 -50.04
C SER A 410 -8.64 25.24 -51.36
N LEU A 411 -9.72 25.96 -51.62
CA LEU A 411 -9.93 26.76 -52.83
C LEU A 411 -10.12 28.23 -52.44
N MET A 412 -9.51 29.17 -53.16
CA MET A 412 -9.84 30.59 -53.08
C MET A 412 -9.93 31.26 -54.45
N TRP A 413 -10.74 32.31 -54.54
CA TRP A 413 -10.87 33.18 -55.71
C TRP A 413 -11.27 34.60 -55.29
N ASP A 414 -11.29 35.55 -56.24
CA ASP A 414 -11.36 37.00 -55.93
C ASP A 414 -12.53 37.70 -56.62
N ASN A 415 -13.71 37.08 -56.64
CA ASN A 415 -14.93 37.69 -57.16
C ASN A 415 -16.19 37.00 -56.60
N TYR A 416 -17.37 37.48 -56.97
CA TYR A 416 -18.65 36.94 -56.51
C TYR A 416 -19.12 35.69 -57.25
N ASN A 417 -18.38 35.14 -58.23
CA ASN A 417 -18.84 33.89 -58.85
C ASN A 417 -18.83 32.73 -57.84
N ASP A 418 -19.58 31.68 -58.15
CA ASP A 418 -19.71 30.49 -57.32
C ASP A 418 -18.85 29.37 -57.90
N LEU A 419 -17.76 29.06 -57.22
CA LEU A 419 -16.84 27.99 -57.61
C LEU A 419 -16.93 26.87 -56.57
N ASP A 420 -17.37 25.68 -56.99
CA ASP A 420 -17.45 24.54 -56.09
C ASP A 420 -16.14 23.73 -56.13
N LEU A 421 -15.65 23.42 -54.94
CA LEU A 421 -14.61 22.43 -54.69
C LEU A 421 -15.23 21.04 -54.56
N HIS A 422 -14.71 20.12 -55.35
CA HIS A 422 -15.10 18.72 -55.34
C HIS A 422 -13.87 17.85 -55.05
N CYS A 423 -14.07 16.77 -54.30
CA CYS A 423 -13.06 15.74 -54.10
C CYS A 423 -13.70 14.35 -54.18
N ILE A 424 -13.16 13.48 -55.04
CA ILE A 424 -13.51 12.05 -55.07
C ILE A 424 -12.46 11.30 -54.26
N ASP A 425 -12.91 10.55 -53.26
CA ASP A 425 -12.06 9.78 -52.36
C ASP A 425 -11.68 8.39 -52.95
N PRO A 426 -10.80 7.62 -52.27
CA PRO A 426 -10.35 6.30 -52.73
C PRO A 426 -11.45 5.25 -52.88
N PHE A 427 -12.58 5.42 -52.20
CA PHE A 427 -13.73 4.52 -52.31
C PHE A 427 -14.68 4.95 -53.43
N GLY A 428 -14.37 6.06 -54.12
CA GLY A 428 -15.16 6.60 -55.22
C GLY A 428 -16.28 7.52 -54.78
N GLU A 429 -16.31 7.93 -53.51
CA GLU A 429 -17.32 8.83 -52.97
C GLU A 429 -16.92 10.29 -53.24
N GLU A 430 -17.85 11.09 -53.78
CA GLU A 430 -17.62 12.49 -54.12
C GLU A 430 -18.12 13.41 -53.01
N ILE A 431 -17.24 14.29 -52.53
CA ILE A 431 -17.51 15.34 -51.54
C ILE A 431 -17.65 16.67 -52.26
N TYR A 432 -18.78 17.34 -52.07
CA TYR A 432 -19.11 18.65 -52.66
C TYR A 432 -20.31 19.27 -51.93
N TYR A 433 -20.78 20.46 -52.35
CA TYR A 433 -21.90 21.17 -51.72
C TYR A 433 -23.15 20.29 -51.44
N GLY A 434 -23.55 19.48 -52.42
CA GLY A 434 -24.73 18.59 -52.30
C GLY A 434 -24.48 17.32 -51.48
N HIS A 435 -23.23 17.02 -51.18
CA HIS A 435 -22.80 15.85 -50.42
C HIS A 435 -21.55 16.19 -49.58
N ARG A 436 -21.77 16.89 -48.48
CA ARG A 436 -20.68 17.52 -47.71
C ARG A 436 -19.86 16.58 -46.84
N LYS A 437 -20.31 15.34 -46.61
CA LYS A 437 -19.60 14.37 -45.76
C LYS A 437 -19.55 13.03 -46.47
N SER A 438 -18.38 12.40 -46.50
CA SER A 438 -18.18 11.04 -46.99
C SER A 438 -18.20 10.03 -45.85
N TYR A 439 -18.51 8.77 -46.15
CA TYR A 439 -18.34 7.64 -45.23
C TYR A 439 -16.88 7.46 -44.82
N SER A 440 -15.95 7.87 -45.68
CA SER A 440 -14.51 7.85 -45.38
C SER A 440 -14.04 8.94 -44.40
N GLY A 441 -14.96 9.75 -43.87
CA GLY A 441 -14.66 10.75 -42.84
C GLY A 441 -14.23 12.12 -43.37
N GLY A 442 -14.27 12.34 -44.68
CA GLY A 442 -14.00 13.63 -45.30
C GLY A 442 -15.18 14.57 -45.23
N GLU A 443 -14.95 15.85 -44.95
CA GLU A 443 -15.98 16.88 -44.78
C GLU A 443 -15.64 18.15 -45.58
N LEU A 444 -16.61 18.66 -46.36
CA LEU A 444 -16.64 20.04 -46.84
C LEU A 444 -17.19 20.92 -45.71
N ASP A 445 -16.29 21.55 -44.96
CA ASP A 445 -16.63 22.32 -43.77
C ASP A 445 -16.79 23.82 -44.05
N VAL A 446 -16.11 24.34 -45.10
CA VAL A 446 -16.29 25.71 -45.58
C VAL A 446 -16.66 25.70 -47.06
N ASP A 447 -17.72 26.43 -47.38
CA ASP A 447 -18.34 26.54 -48.70
C ASP A 447 -18.91 27.95 -48.80
N MET A 448 -18.51 28.72 -49.82
CA MET A 448 -18.78 30.15 -49.89
C MET A 448 -19.29 30.55 -51.27
N ASN A 449 -20.06 31.64 -51.29
CA ASN A 449 -20.59 32.27 -52.48
C ASN A 449 -21.72 31.53 -53.24
N VAL A 450 -22.39 30.58 -52.58
CA VAL A 450 -23.72 30.07 -52.99
C VAL A 450 -24.66 31.23 -53.36
N SER A 451 -24.57 32.32 -52.60
CA SER A 451 -25.05 33.66 -52.98
C SER A 451 -23.86 34.63 -53.07
N PRO A 452 -23.89 35.69 -53.92
CA PRO A 452 -22.75 36.61 -54.15
C PRO A 452 -22.44 37.50 -52.93
N GLU A 453 -21.85 36.92 -51.89
CA GLU A 453 -21.70 37.55 -50.57
C GLU A 453 -20.29 38.08 -50.30
N SER A 454 -19.25 37.43 -50.84
CA SER A 454 -17.85 37.80 -50.61
C SER A 454 -17.04 37.99 -51.90
N LEU A 455 -16.17 39.01 -51.91
CA LEU A 455 -15.12 39.17 -52.94
C LEU A 455 -13.82 38.43 -52.58
N ARG A 456 -13.75 37.85 -51.37
CA ARG A 456 -12.62 37.04 -50.89
C ARG A 456 -13.08 35.65 -50.44
N PRO A 457 -13.83 34.90 -51.26
CA PRO A 457 -14.33 33.58 -50.92
C PRO A 457 -13.22 32.54 -50.74
N VAL A 458 -13.56 31.48 -50.00
CA VAL A 458 -12.74 30.30 -49.75
C VAL A 458 -13.65 29.07 -49.58
N GLU A 459 -13.18 27.90 -50.00
CA GLU A 459 -13.78 26.61 -49.65
C GLU A 459 -12.73 25.66 -49.10
N ASN A 460 -13.17 24.68 -48.32
CA ASN A 460 -12.29 23.72 -47.67
C ASN A 460 -12.95 22.34 -47.55
N ILE A 461 -12.23 21.32 -48.02
CA ILE A 461 -12.51 19.92 -47.76
C ILE A 461 -11.35 19.38 -46.93
N TYR A 462 -11.64 18.66 -45.84
CA TYR A 462 -10.60 18.05 -45.03
C TYR A 462 -10.99 16.65 -44.53
N TRP A 463 -9.98 15.86 -44.18
CA TRP A 463 -10.12 14.68 -43.34
C TRP A 463 -9.38 14.94 -42.04
N GLN A 464 -9.97 14.56 -40.90
CA GLN A 464 -9.28 14.59 -39.61
C GLN A 464 -8.01 13.74 -39.66
N GLU A 465 -7.01 14.04 -38.82
CA GLU A 465 -5.79 13.21 -38.78
C GLU A 465 -6.11 11.74 -38.52
N GLY A 466 -5.40 10.84 -39.20
CA GLY A 466 -5.57 9.40 -39.08
C GLY A 466 -6.83 8.85 -39.76
N ASN A 467 -7.76 9.72 -40.19
CA ASN A 467 -9.04 9.32 -40.74
C ASN A 467 -9.10 9.37 -42.27
N ALA A 468 -8.09 9.91 -42.96
CA ALA A 468 -8.05 9.84 -44.42
C ALA A 468 -7.78 8.40 -44.89
N PRO A 469 -8.63 7.80 -45.74
CA PRO A 469 -8.35 6.49 -46.31
C PRO A 469 -7.13 6.50 -47.23
N ILE A 470 -6.33 5.45 -47.15
CA ILE A 470 -5.23 5.22 -48.10
C ILE A 470 -5.82 4.98 -49.49
N GLY A 471 -5.26 5.64 -50.50
CA GLY A 471 -5.57 5.40 -51.90
C GLY A 471 -5.58 6.67 -52.73
N GLN A 472 -6.32 6.66 -53.83
CA GLN A 472 -6.29 7.72 -54.82
C GLN A 472 -7.42 8.74 -54.60
N TYR A 473 -7.06 10.02 -54.61
CA TYR A 473 -7.98 11.15 -54.50
C TYR A 473 -7.97 11.96 -55.80
N THR A 474 -9.13 12.46 -56.20
CA THR A 474 -9.26 13.30 -57.39
C THR A 474 -9.91 14.64 -57.02
N VAL A 475 -9.17 15.73 -57.21
CA VAL A 475 -9.66 17.09 -56.94
C VAL A 475 -10.22 17.69 -58.21
N ILE A 476 -11.46 18.16 -58.13
CA ILE A 476 -12.21 18.72 -59.24
C ILE A 476 -12.67 20.12 -58.85
N LEU A 477 -12.54 21.06 -59.78
CA LEU A 477 -13.08 22.40 -59.67
C LEU A 477 -14.26 22.55 -60.62
N ARG A 478 -15.35 23.13 -60.13
CA ARG A 478 -16.53 23.45 -60.93
C ARG A 478 -16.81 24.94 -60.89
N HIS A 479 -17.19 25.52 -62.03
CA HIS A 479 -17.75 26.87 -62.08
C HIS A 479 -19.28 26.74 -62.06
N TYR A 480 -19.84 26.72 -60.85
CA TYR A 480 -21.25 26.39 -60.62
C TYR A 480 -22.17 27.49 -61.14
N SER A 481 -21.91 28.74 -60.74
CA SER A 481 -22.69 29.90 -61.14
C SER A 481 -21.82 31.10 -61.47
N ASN A 482 -22.12 31.73 -62.61
CA ASN A 482 -21.77 33.14 -62.81
C ASN A 482 -22.97 33.96 -62.34
N HIS A 483 -22.86 34.67 -61.23
CA HIS A 483 -23.95 35.49 -60.66
C HIS A 483 -24.24 36.77 -61.48
N ARG A 484 -23.54 36.99 -62.61
CA ARG A 484 -23.77 38.03 -63.63
C ARG A 484 -23.83 39.47 -63.10
N CYS A 485 -23.10 39.74 -62.03
CA CYS A 485 -23.04 41.04 -61.34
C CYS A 485 -22.05 42.06 -61.94
N GLY A 486 -21.71 41.93 -63.23
CA GLY A 486 -20.79 42.85 -63.92
C GLY A 486 -19.32 42.65 -63.53
N VAL A 487 -18.62 43.73 -63.18
CA VAL A 487 -17.16 43.73 -62.92
C VAL A 487 -16.77 42.76 -61.78
N ASN A 488 -17.65 42.59 -60.80
CA ASN A 488 -17.43 41.72 -59.65
C ASN A 488 -17.79 40.24 -59.91
N CYS A 489 -18.21 39.88 -61.13
CA CYS A 489 -18.50 38.51 -61.56
C CYS A 489 -17.71 38.18 -62.85
N LYS A 490 -16.49 38.74 -62.96
CA LYS A 490 -15.64 38.61 -64.15
C LYS A 490 -15.36 37.15 -64.49
N ASP A 491 -15.55 36.81 -65.75
CA ASP A 491 -15.30 35.48 -66.31
C ASP A 491 -14.21 35.56 -67.40
N PRO A 492 -13.22 34.64 -67.45
CA PRO A 492 -12.99 33.52 -66.53
C PRO A 492 -12.63 33.96 -65.10
N THR A 493 -13.15 33.26 -64.09
CA THR A 493 -12.78 33.42 -62.67
C THR A 493 -11.40 32.82 -62.45
N LYS A 494 -10.47 33.59 -61.87
CA LYS A 494 -9.16 33.09 -61.43
C LYS A 494 -9.29 32.40 -60.07
N TYR A 495 -8.59 31.28 -59.89
CA TYR A 495 -8.59 30.52 -58.66
C TYR A 495 -7.17 30.12 -58.23
N LYS A 496 -7.02 29.85 -56.93
CA LYS A 496 -5.91 29.08 -56.35
C LYS A 496 -6.51 27.90 -55.58
N ILE A 497 -5.99 26.70 -55.81
CA ILE A 497 -6.25 25.51 -55.00
C ILE A 497 -4.96 25.09 -54.33
N ARG A 498 -5.03 24.79 -53.03
CA ARG A 498 -3.95 24.20 -52.25
C ARG A 498 -4.37 22.82 -51.78
N ILE A 499 -3.46 21.86 -51.92
CA ILE A 499 -3.60 20.53 -51.37
C ILE A 499 -2.49 20.36 -50.34
N LYS A 500 -2.89 20.08 -49.10
CA LYS A 500 -2.03 19.71 -47.99
C LYS A 500 -2.23 18.21 -47.73
N ILE A 501 -1.13 17.46 -47.67
CA ILE A 501 -1.08 16.05 -47.29
C ILE A 501 -0.04 15.95 -46.17
N GLY A 502 -0.47 15.86 -44.92
CA GLY A 502 0.38 16.10 -43.75
C GLY A 502 1.12 17.44 -43.88
N ASN A 503 2.45 17.41 -43.91
CA ASN A 503 3.28 18.62 -44.07
C ASN A 503 3.61 18.98 -45.54
N LYS A 504 3.19 18.16 -46.52
CA LYS A 504 3.45 18.42 -47.94
C LYS A 504 2.36 19.31 -48.52
N ILE A 505 2.75 20.46 -49.05
CA ILE A 505 1.85 21.40 -49.71
C ILE A 505 2.10 21.40 -51.22
N LYS A 506 1.03 21.36 -52.00
CA LYS A 506 1.04 21.55 -53.44
C LYS A 506 -0.02 22.55 -53.87
N GLU A 507 0.38 23.55 -54.65
CA GLU A 507 -0.53 24.60 -55.12
C GLU A 507 -0.79 24.49 -56.62
N TYR A 508 -2.01 24.88 -57.00
CA TYR A 508 -2.47 24.98 -58.37
C TYR A 508 -3.13 26.35 -58.55
N THR A 509 -2.78 27.06 -59.60
CA THR A 509 -3.44 28.31 -59.97
C THR A 509 -3.95 28.21 -61.39
N GLY A 510 -5.04 28.93 -61.68
CA GLY A 510 -5.61 28.92 -63.01
C GLY A 510 -6.81 29.85 -63.12
N SER A 511 -7.56 29.67 -64.20
CA SER A 511 -8.85 30.30 -64.38
C SER A 511 -9.83 29.33 -65.02
N ILE A 512 -11.12 29.50 -64.74
CA ILE A 512 -12.22 28.68 -65.26
C ILE A 512 -13.36 29.60 -65.71
N SER A 513 -14.03 29.27 -66.81
CA SER A 513 -15.14 30.04 -67.36
C SER A 513 -16.48 29.34 -67.19
N HIS A 514 -17.57 30.08 -67.04
CA HIS A 514 -18.92 29.52 -67.21
C HIS A 514 -19.29 29.53 -68.71
N PRO A 515 -19.82 28.45 -69.31
CA PRO A 515 -20.44 27.26 -68.71
C PRO A 515 -19.54 26.01 -68.67
N GLN A 516 -18.21 26.17 -68.57
CA GLN A 516 -17.32 25.00 -68.46
C GLN A 516 -17.64 24.25 -67.17
N LYS A 517 -18.25 23.07 -67.32
CA LYS A 517 -18.92 22.40 -66.19
C LYS A 517 -17.96 21.89 -65.12
N TYR A 518 -16.79 21.37 -65.48
CA TYR A 518 -15.82 20.77 -64.55
C TYR A 518 -14.39 20.87 -65.09
N ARG A 519 -13.42 20.90 -64.19
CA ARG A 519 -11.99 20.71 -64.48
C ARG A 519 -11.36 19.86 -63.37
N THR A 520 -10.85 18.69 -63.73
CA THR A 520 -9.95 17.94 -62.84
C THR A 520 -8.65 18.73 -62.68
N ILE A 521 -8.30 19.04 -61.44
CA ILE A 521 -7.12 19.82 -61.08
C ILE A 521 -5.92 18.90 -60.96
N CYS A 522 -6.08 17.83 -60.19
CA CYS A 522 -5.11 16.76 -60.11
C CYS A 522 -5.75 15.49 -59.54
N THR A 523 -5.04 14.40 -59.73
CA THR A 523 -5.22 13.16 -58.99
C THR A 523 -3.94 12.91 -58.20
N PHE A 524 -4.06 12.51 -56.94
CA PHE A 524 -2.93 12.18 -56.09
C PHE A 524 -3.21 10.92 -55.29
N ASN A 525 -2.17 10.16 -54.96
CA ASN A 525 -2.29 9.03 -54.05
C ASN A 525 -1.87 9.49 -52.66
N TYR A 526 -2.70 9.20 -51.68
CA TYR A 526 -2.39 9.31 -50.27
C TYR A 526 -2.05 7.92 -49.74
N THR A 527 -0.89 7.78 -49.12
CA THR A 527 -0.39 6.50 -48.58
C THR A 527 -0.50 6.42 -47.07
N GLY A 528 -1.24 7.35 -46.44
CA GLY A 528 -1.08 7.66 -45.03
C GLY A 528 0.01 8.74 -44.84
N THR A 529 -0.21 9.66 -43.92
CA THR A 529 0.84 10.40 -43.24
C THR A 529 1.27 9.55 -42.06
N GLU A 530 2.18 8.61 -42.30
CA GLU A 530 2.91 8.01 -41.19
C GLU A 530 3.77 9.12 -40.58
N TYR A 531 3.42 9.56 -39.38
CA TYR A 531 4.30 10.37 -38.55
C TYR A 531 5.68 9.66 -38.52
N GLY A 532 6.75 10.40 -38.79
CA GLY A 532 8.13 9.87 -38.70
C GLY A 532 8.71 9.27 -40.00
N GLU A 533 7.94 9.17 -41.10
CA GLU A 533 8.51 8.79 -42.42
C GLU A 533 9.18 9.99 -43.11
N ILE A 534 10.26 10.50 -42.52
CA ILE A 534 11.09 11.54 -43.12
C ILE A 534 11.96 10.90 -44.21
N GLU A 535 11.71 11.27 -45.47
CA GLU A 535 12.57 10.86 -46.58
C GLU A 535 13.98 11.45 -46.38
N LEU A 536 14.99 10.59 -46.31
CA LEU A 536 16.40 10.95 -46.10
C LEU A 536 17.05 11.55 -47.36
N THR A 537 16.51 12.67 -47.85
CA THR A 537 17.15 13.52 -48.84
C THR A 537 18.39 14.22 -48.24
N GLN A 538 19.32 14.70 -49.07
CA GLN A 538 20.49 15.45 -48.57
C GLN A 538 20.11 16.67 -47.72
N GLU A 539 19.03 17.36 -48.11
CA GLU A 539 18.49 18.49 -47.35
C GLU A 539 17.96 18.06 -45.98
N ASN A 540 17.13 17.01 -45.94
CA ASN A 540 16.55 16.53 -44.68
C ASN A 540 17.61 15.93 -43.75
N ILE A 541 18.61 15.23 -44.29
CA ILE A 541 19.77 14.77 -43.52
C ILE A 541 20.44 15.95 -42.81
N GLN A 542 20.72 17.05 -43.52
CA GLN A 542 21.38 18.20 -42.90
C GLN A 542 20.50 18.86 -41.84
N LYS A 543 19.19 18.99 -42.09
CA LYS A 543 18.23 19.51 -41.12
C LYS A 543 18.19 18.66 -39.84
N LEU A 544 18.13 17.33 -39.97
CA LEU A 544 18.18 16.40 -38.84
C LEU A 544 19.50 16.55 -38.06
N LYS A 545 20.64 16.62 -38.76
CA LYS A 545 21.94 16.82 -38.09
C LYS A 545 21.99 18.12 -37.30
N ASN A 546 21.50 19.22 -37.87
CA ASN A 546 21.45 20.51 -37.18
C ASN A 546 20.57 20.43 -35.93
N TYR A 547 19.37 19.86 -36.07
CA TYR A 547 18.45 19.68 -34.95
C TYR A 547 19.09 18.86 -33.82
N ILE A 548 19.77 17.75 -34.14
CA ILE A 548 20.47 16.94 -33.14
C ILE A 548 21.55 17.75 -32.42
N LEU A 549 22.32 18.57 -33.13
CA LEU A 549 23.38 19.37 -32.51
C LEU A 549 22.84 20.46 -31.56
N GLU A 550 21.67 21.01 -31.86
CA GLU A 550 21.04 22.10 -31.10
C GLU A 550 20.18 21.60 -29.92
N SER A 551 19.55 20.44 -30.07
CA SER A 551 18.49 19.97 -29.17
C SER A 551 18.87 18.75 -28.33
N ALA A 552 19.95 18.05 -28.66
CA ALA A 552 20.42 16.94 -27.84
C ALA A 552 20.79 17.41 -26.42
N PRO A 553 20.49 16.60 -25.39
CA PRO A 553 20.11 15.19 -25.46
C PRO A 553 18.61 14.92 -25.21
N ASN A 554 17.70 15.80 -25.67
CA ASN A 554 16.25 15.56 -25.54
C ASN A 554 15.81 14.29 -26.31
N ASP A 555 14.65 13.73 -25.98
CA ASP A 555 14.22 12.44 -26.53
C ASP A 555 13.95 12.51 -28.05
N LEU A 556 13.38 13.61 -28.55
CA LEU A 556 13.15 13.76 -29.99
C LEU A 556 14.44 13.89 -30.81
N SER A 557 15.52 14.44 -30.26
CA SER A 557 16.84 14.41 -30.90
C SER A 557 17.39 12.99 -31.02
N PHE A 558 17.05 12.10 -30.08
CA PHE A 558 17.37 10.67 -30.19
C PHE A 558 16.55 10.00 -31.29
N VAL A 559 15.26 10.32 -31.42
CA VAL A 559 14.43 9.86 -32.55
C VAL A 559 15.00 10.34 -33.88
N ALA A 560 15.40 11.61 -33.98
CA ALA A 560 16.05 12.16 -35.15
C ALA A 560 17.34 11.39 -35.52
N LEU A 561 18.09 10.97 -34.50
CA LEU A 561 19.28 10.13 -34.66
C LEU A 561 18.93 8.72 -35.17
N GLN A 562 17.87 8.08 -34.65
CA GLN A 562 17.36 6.79 -35.15
C GLN A 562 16.93 6.90 -36.62
N ILE A 563 16.17 7.94 -36.98
CA ILE A 563 15.76 8.23 -38.36
C ILE A 563 16.99 8.39 -39.26
N LEU A 564 18.00 9.16 -38.83
CA LEU A 564 19.24 9.38 -39.59
C LEU A 564 19.99 8.07 -39.89
N ILE A 565 19.95 7.08 -38.99
CA ILE A 565 20.62 5.79 -39.18
C ILE A 565 19.71 4.69 -39.72
N SER A 566 18.39 4.90 -39.81
CA SER A 566 17.38 3.89 -40.17
C SER A 566 17.72 3.11 -41.44
N GLN A 567 18.10 3.79 -42.52
CA GLN A 567 18.49 3.15 -43.78
C GLN A 567 19.79 2.34 -43.66
N ASN A 568 20.64 2.62 -42.67
CA ASN A 568 21.79 1.78 -42.37
C ASN A 568 21.39 0.56 -41.54
N ILE A 569 20.46 0.71 -40.58
CA ILE A 569 19.90 -0.40 -39.80
C ILE A 569 19.19 -1.40 -40.71
N LYS A 570 18.25 -0.92 -41.54
CA LYS A 570 17.51 -1.71 -42.52
C LYS A 570 18.39 -2.55 -43.43
N ASN A 571 19.47 -1.94 -43.93
CA ASN A 571 20.43 -2.58 -44.83
C ASN A 571 21.57 -3.31 -44.09
N LYS A 572 21.48 -3.44 -42.76
CA LYS A 572 22.47 -4.10 -41.90
C LYS A 572 23.89 -3.53 -42.02
N ARG A 573 24.01 -2.23 -42.33
CA ARG A 573 25.27 -1.47 -42.45
C ARG A 573 25.71 -0.91 -41.10
N TRP A 574 25.91 -1.80 -40.13
CA TRP A 574 26.15 -1.46 -38.71
C TRP A 574 27.33 -0.52 -38.48
N SER A 575 28.44 -0.72 -39.21
CA SER A 575 29.65 0.11 -39.07
C SER A 575 29.42 1.55 -39.52
N ILE A 576 28.56 1.77 -40.53
CA ILE A 576 28.21 3.11 -41.01
C ILE A 576 27.28 3.78 -40.00
N ALA A 577 26.27 3.06 -39.51
CA ALA A 577 25.40 3.56 -38.44
C ALA A 577 26.21 3.99 -37.21
N LEU A 578 27.16 3.15 -36.77
CA LEU A 578 28.03 3.45 -35.63
C LEU A 578 28.95 4.66 -35.90
N ALA A 579 29.46 4.81 -37.13
CA ALA A 579 30.24 5.99 -37.50
C ALA A 579 29.41 7.27 -37.43
N THR A 580 28.13 7.23 -37.87
CA THR A 580 27.20 8.34 -37.75
C THR A 580 26.89 8.66 -36.29
N LEU A 581 26.65 7.66 -35.44
CA LEU A 581 26.44 7.89 -33.99
C LEU A 581 27.62 8.63 -33.36
N LYS A 582 28.85 8.30 -33.75
CA LYS A 582 30.07 8.90 -33.22
C LYS A 582 30.18 10.41 -33.49
N GLU A 583 29.54 10.91 -34.55
CA GLU A 583 29.47 12.35 -34.84
C GLU A 583 28.78 13.14 -33.70
N PHE A 584 27.89 12.49 -32.95
CA PHE A 584 27.05 13.10 -31.91
C PHE A 584 27.38 12.65 -30.48
N GLU A 585 28.47 11.90 -30.27
CA GLU A 585 28.86 11.33 -28.97
C GLU A 585 28.94 12.38 -27.85
N ASN A 586 29.46 13.58 -28.17
CA ASN A 586 29.56 14.67 -27.20
C ASN A 586 28.20 15.29 -26.85
N SER A 587 27.28 15.36 -27.82
CA SER A 587 25.94 15.93 -27.65
C SER A 587 25.05 15.05 -26.77
N PHE A 588 25.22 13.72 -26.84
CA PHE A 588 24.50 12.74 -26.03
C PHE A 588 25.27 12.26 -24.80
N LYS A 589 26.23 13.05 -24.31
CA LYS A 589 27.04 12.66 -23.15
C LYS A 589 26.13 12.32 -21.94
N ASN A 590 26.32 11.14 -21.37
CA ASN A 590 25.52 10.59 -20.26
C ASN A 590 24.03 10.29 -20.58
N ASN A 591 23.61 10.28 -21.85
CA ASN A 591 22.27 9.83 -22.23
C ASN A 591 22.23 8.30 -22.32
N SER A 592 21.34 7.65 -21.54
CA SER A 592 21.24 6.18 -21.49
C SER A 592 20.80 5.59 -22.83
N LYS A 593 19.76 6.13 -23.47
CA LYS A 593 19.24 5.65 -24.75
C LYS A 593 20.32 5.61 -25.84
N TYR A 594 21.12 6.68 -25.94
CA TYR A 594 22.25 6.73 -26.86
C TYR A 594 23.29 5.65 -26.54
N ASN A 595 23.65 5.48 -25.27
CA ASN A 595 24.61 4.46 -24.85
C ASN A 595 24.12 3.05 -25.19
N ASP A 596 22.84 2.76 -24.94
CA ASP A 596 22.22 1.47 -25.24
C ASP A 596 22.23 1.20 -26.75
N LEU A 597 21.83 2.17 -27.57
CA LEU A 597 21.91 2.08 -29.03
C LEU A 597 23.35 1.82 -29.51
N VAL A 598 24.34 2.52 -28.95
CA VAL A 598 25.76 2.29 -29.26
C VAL A 598 26.19 0.87 -28.87
N LEU A 599 25.76 0.36 -27.70
CA LEU A 599 26.05 -1.00 -27.25
C LEU A 599 25.42 -2.05 -28.17
N ILE A 600 24.16 -1.86 -28.56
CA ILE A 600 23.44 -2.73 -29.50
C ILE A 600 24.22 -2.81 -30.82
N LEU A 601 24.63 -1.68 -31.40
CA LEU A 601 25.37 -1.69 -32.67
C LEU A 601 26.79 -2.28 -32.55
N LYS A 602 27.46 -2.07 -31.41
CA LYS A 602 28.81 -2.62 -31.13
C LYS A 602 28.80 -4.11 -30.84
N SER A 603 27.68 -4.68 -30.39
CA SER A 603 27.55 -6.11 -30.07
C SER A 603 28.01 -7.01 -31.22
N GLN A 604 28.56 -8.18 -30.90
CA GLN A 604 28.91 -9.16 -31.92
C GLN A 604 27.66 -9.73 -32.57
N LEU A 605 27.72 -9.99 -33.89
CA LEU A 605 26.57 -10.51 -34.62
C LEU A 605 26.26 -11.95 -34.19
N ASP A 606 25.03 -12.20 -33.74
CA ASP A 606 24.59 -13.54 -33.34
C ASP A 606 24.02 -14.31 -34.53
N ASN A 607 24.88 -15.08 -35.19
CA ASN A 607 24.50 -15.92 -36.35
C ASN A 607 23.56 -17.08 -36.00
N SER A 608 23.28 -17.36 -34.72
CA SER A 608 22.34 -18.39 -34.31
C SER A 608 20.89 -17.96 -34.47
N ILE A 609 20.62 -16.65 -34.47
CA ILE A 609 19.29 -16.06 -34.66
C ILE A 609 18.91 -16.18 -36.13
N LYS A 610 17.81 -16.89 -36.40
CA LYS A 610 17.27 -17.09 -37.75
C LYS A 610 15.79 -16.78 -37.74
N ILE A 611 15.41 -15.69 -38.41
CA ILE A 611 14.02 -15.30 -38.60
C ILE A 611 13.47 -16.04 -39.82
N ASN A 612 12.37 -16.77 -39.65
CA ASN A 612 11.77 -17.61 -40.68
C ASN A 612 10.26 -17.32 -40.78
N PRO A 613 9.73 -16.97 -41.96
CA PRO A 613 8.29 -16.82 -42.15
C PRO A 613 7.58 -18.17 -42.04
N ILE A 614 6.36 -18.18 -41.48
CA ILE A 614 5.51 -19.37 -41.49
C ILE A 614 4.66 -19.38 -42.77
N TYR A 615 5.26 -19.84 -43.87
CA TYR A 615 4.63 -19.81 -45.20
C TYR A 615 3.27 -20.50 -45.28
N SER A 616 3.01 -21.53 -44.47
CA SER A 616 1.71 -22.22 -44.47
C SER A 616 0.59 -21.39 -43.84
N ILE A 617 0.92 -20.47 -42.92
CA ILE A 617 -0.04 -19.60 -42.22
C ILE A 617 -0.27 -18.30 -42.99
N ASN A 618 0.82 -17.70 -43.48
CA ASN A 618 0.81 -16.40 -44.10
C ASN A 618 0.06 -16.40 -45.44
N SER A 619 -1.03 -15.65 -45.55
CA SER A 619 -1.75 -15.50 -46.81
C SER A 619 -0.97 -14.63 -47.81
N VAL A 620 -1.32 -14.75 -49.10
CA VAL A 620 -0.69 -13.96 -50.16
C VAL A 620 -1.05 -12.48 -50.08
N ASN A 621 -2.33 -12.18 -49.77
CA ASN A 621 -2.89 -10.83 -49.87
C ASN A 621 -3.33 -10.23 -48.53
N GLY A 622 -3.66 -11.03 -47.51
CA GLY A 622 -4.12 -10.52 -46.22
C GLY A 622 -2.96 -10.14 -45.30
N GLU A 623 -3.26 -9.94 -44.03
CA GLU A 623 -2.33 -9.75 -42.93
C GLU A 623 -2.54 -10.83 -41.87
N GLU A 624 -1.45 -11.20 -41.19
CA GLU A 624 -1.48 -12.13 -40.06
C GLU A 624 -0.61 -11.59 -38.92
N TYR A 625 -1.20 -11.43 -37.74
CA TYR A 625 -0.51 -10.90 -36.55
C TYR A 625 -1.10 -11.44 -35.24
N SER A 626 -0.53 -11.02 -34.11
CA SER A 626 -0.88 -11.51 -32.77
C SER A 626 -0.83 -13.04 -32.63
N PRO A 627 0.32 -13.69 -32.91
CA PRO A 627 0.43 -15.14 -32.74
C PRO A 627 0.34 -15.53 -31.26
N VAL A 628 -0.52 -16.48 -30.94
CA VAL A 628 -0.68 -17.09 -29.61
C VAL A 628 -0.50 -18.60 -29.75
N ILE A 629 0.56 -19.14 -29.16
CA ILE A 629 0.85 -20.58 -29.18
C ILE A 629 0.29 -21.28 -27.94
N SER A 630 -0.19 -22.51 -28.08
CA SER A 630 -0.52 -23.36 -26.94
C SER A 630 0.76 -23.75 -26.18
N ALA A 631 0.67 -23.92 -24.86
CA ALA A 631 1.84 -24.24 -24.03
C ALA A 631 2.50 -25.59 -24.42
N ASP A 632 1.72 -26.53 -24.96
CA ASP A 632 2.25 -27.78 -25.51
C ASP A 632 2.86 -27.64 -26.93
N ASN A 633 2.88 -26.43 -27.48
CA ASN A 633 3.37 -26.04 -28.81
C ASN A 633 2.67 -26.73 -29.98
N LYS A 634 1.45 -27.25 -29.81
CA LYS A 634 0.73 -27.98 -30.87
C LYS A 634 -0.23 -27.12 -31.68
N ILE A 635 -0.69 -25.98 -31.16
CA ILE A 635 -1.65 -25.09 -31.82
C ILE A 635 -1.11 -23.67 -31.80
N ILE A 636 -1.32 -22.94 -32.89
CA ILE A 636 -1.11 -21.49 -32.96
C ILE A 636 -2.40 -20.83 -33.40
N TYR A 637 -2.87 -19.88 -32.59
CA TYR A 637 -3.94 -18.95 -32.93
C TYR A 637 -3.33 -17.64 -33.42
N PHE A 638 -4.02 -16.93 -34.29
CA PHE A 638 -3.59 -15.63 -34.77
C PHE A 638 -4.76 -14.81 -35.33
N CYS A 639 -4.58 -13.50 -35.40
CA CYS A 639 -5.51 -12.59 -36.06
C CYS A 639 -5.22 -12.55 -37.57
N GLY A 640 -6.28 -12.65 -38.38
CA GLY A 640 -6.24 -12.49 -39.82
C GLY A 640 -7.09 -11.29 -40.27
N LYS A 641 -6.52 -10.45 -41.14
CA LYS A 641 -7.16 -9.26 -41.71
C LYS A 641 -7.01 -9.22 -43.23
N GLU A 642 -8.00 -8.70 -43.96
CA GLU A 642 -7.97 -8.62 -45.44
C GLU A 642 -7.72 -9.97 -46.14
N ARG A 643 -8.02 -11.09 -45.47
CA ARG A 643 -7.95 -12.42 -46.06
C ARG A 643 -9.24 -12.73 -46.79
N ASN A 644 -9.15 -13.53 -47.84
CA ASN A 644 -10.32 -13.94 -48.61
C ASN A 644 -11.29 -14.83 -47.82
N ASP A 645 -10.84 -15.39 -46.70
CA ASP A 645 -11.58 -16.28 -45.81
C ASP A 645 -12.03 -15.60 -44.49
N ASN A 646 -11.90 -14.27 -44.37
CA ASN A 646 -12.50 -13.48 -43.29
C ASN A 646 -14.04 -13.47 -43.39
N ILE A 647 -14.70 -13.34 -42.24
CA ILE A 647 -16.15 -13.12 -42.08
C ILE A 647 -16.48 -11.78 -41.40
N GLY A 648 -15.51 -11.16 -40.72
CA GLY A 648 -15.56 -9.83 -40.13
C GLY A 648 -14.48 -8.91 -40.71
N GLY A 649 -14.10 -7.87 -39.95
CA GLY A 649 -12.95 -7.02 -40.30
C GLY A 649 -11.62 -7.70 -39.99
N GLU A 650 -11.52 -8.23 -38.77
CA GLU A 650 -10.38 -8.99 -38.25
C GLU A 650 -10.95 -10.22 -37.56
N ASP A 651 -10.45 -11.41 -37.90
CA ASP A 651 -10.97 -12.69 -37.37
C ASP A 651 -9.86 -13.56 -36.78
N ILE A 652 -10.25 -14.52 -35.92
CA ILE A 652 -9.34 -15.45 -35.27
C ILE A 652 -9.22 -16.73 -36.09
N PHE A 653 -7.99 -17.04 -36.51
CA PHE A 653 -7.62 -18.26 -37.20
C PHE A 653 -6.74 -19.11 -36.30
N TYR A 654 -6.69 -20.42 -36.60
CA TYR A 654 -5.76 -21.32 -35.95
C TYR A 654 -5.11 -22.30 -36.93
N SER A 655 -3.96 -22.83 -36.55
CA SER A 655 -3.25 -23.88 -37.26
C SER A 655 -2.69 -24.91 -36.28
N LYS A 656 -2.64 -26.17 -36.70
CA LYS A 656 -2.13 -27.29 -35.90
C LYS A 656 -0.74 -27.69 -36.39
N LEU A 657 0.17 -27.98 -35.47
CA LEU A 657 1.48 -28.52 -35.79
C LEU A 657 1.35 -30.01 -36.13
N ILE A 658 1.65 -30.37 -37.38
CA ILE A 658 1.63 -31.75 -37.87
C ILE A 658 3.06 -32.14 -38.26
N GLY A 659 3.69 -32.97 -37.43
CA GLY A 659 5.12 -33.24 -37.53
C GLY A 659 5.93 -31.99 -37.24
N TYR A 660 6.56 -31.40 -38.27
CA TYR A 660 7.35 -30.17 -38.15
C TYR A 660 6.72 -28.97 -38.88
N ASN A 661 5.52 -29.13 -39.45
CA ASN A 661 4.89 -28.10 -40.27
C ASN A 661 3.53 -27.71 -39.70
N TRP A 662 3.25 -26.41 -39.72
CA TRP A 662 1.92 -25.88 -39.42
C TRP A 662 0.95 -26.21 -40.54
N SER A 663 -0.24 -26.69 -40.21
CA SER A 663 -1.33 -26.97 -41.14
C SER A 663 -1.80 -25.67 -41.84
N LYS A 664 -2.61 -25.82 -42.89
CA LYS A 664 -3.34 -24.68 -43.44
C LYS A 664 -4.21 -24.05 -42.34
N PRO A 665 -4.29 -22.71 -42.23
CA PRO A 665 -5.17 -22.04 -41.31
C PRO A 665 -6.64 -22.39 -41.49
N GLU A 666 -7.33 -22.47 -40.36
CA GLU A 666 -8.77 -22.62 -40.28
C GLU A 666 -9.35 -21.44 -39.48
N LEU A 667 -10.45 -20.87 -39.97
CA LEU A 667 -11.20 -19.83 -39.26
C LEU A 667 -11.89 -20.46 -38.04
N ASP A 668 -11.65 -19.93 -36.84
CA ASP A 668 -12.36 -20.35 -35.64
C ASP A 668 -13.70 -19.61 -35.54
N ARG A 669 -14.79 -20.29 -35.92
CA ARG A 669 -16.15 -19.71 -35.90
C ARG A 669 -16.72 -19.52 -34.50
N GLY A 670 -16.13 -20.14 -33.47
CA GLY A 670 -16.52 -19.92 -32.08
C GLY A 670 -15.93 -18.62 -31.54
N LEU A 671 -14.83 -18.14 -32.13
CA LEU A 671 -14.09 -16.97 -31.68
C LEU A 671 -14.16 -15.78 -32.65
N SER A 672 -14.80 -15.92 -33.81
CA SER A 672 -14.85 -14.89 -34.86
C SER A 672 -16.29 -14.46 -35.14
N TYR A 673 -16.51 -13.16 -35.34
CA TYR A 673 -17.85 -12.57 -35.47
C TYR A 673 -18.00 -11.74 -36.75
N ARG A 674 -19.24 -11.55 -37.20
CA ARG A 674 -19.51 -10.66 -38.35
C ARG A 674 -19.46 -9.20 -37.91
N ASP A 675 -18.94 -8.34 -38.78
CA ASP A 675 -18.94 -6.88 -38.63
C ASP A 675 -18.19 -6.36 -37.38
N SER A 676 -17.17 -7.09 -36.91
CA SER A 676 -16.32 -6.68 -35.79
C SER A 676 -14.85 -7.04 -36.02
N ASN A 677 -13.98 -6.59 -35.10
CA ASN A 677 -12.54 -6.86 -35.13
C ASN A 677 -12.14 -7.67 -33.90
N GLU A 678 -11.67 -8.89 -34.13
CA GLU A 678 -11.20 -9.82 -33.12
C GLU A 678 -9.72 -10.17 -33.27
N ALA A 679 -9.04 -10.32 -32.14
CA ALA A 679 -7.69 -10.87 -32.11
C ALA A 679 -7.50 -11.79 -30.88
N PRO A 680 -6.78 -12.92 -31.02
CA PRO A 680 -6.39 -13.71 -29.87
C PRO A 680 -5.28 -12.97 -29.13
N MET A 681 -5.43 -12.85 -27.81
CA MET A 681 -4.45 -12.17 -26.95
C MET A 681 -3.60 -13.19 -26.19
N ALA A 682 -4.24 -14.19 -25.58
CA ALA A 682 -3.55 -15.27 -24.88
C ALA A 682 -4.41 -16.52 -24.76
N LEU A 683 -3.76 -17.63 -24.43
CA LEU A 683 -4.40 -18.91 -24.14
C LEU A 683 -3.89 -19.37 -22.77
N SER A 684 -4.78 -19.90 -21.93
CA SER A 684 -4.37 -20.55 -20.68
C SER A 684 -3.41 -21.71 -20.97
N SER A 685 -2.55 -22.04 -19.99
CA SER A 685 -1.54 -23.12 -20.14
C SER A 685 -2.14 -24.46 -20.55
N ASP A 686 -3.38 -24.73 -20.15
CA ASP A 686 -4.13 -25.94 -20.48
C ASP A 686 -4.88 -25.88 -21.82
N GLY A 687 -4.92 -24.73 -22.48
CA GLY A 687 -5.59 -24.55 -23.76
C GLY A 687 -7.11 -24.37 -23.70
N ASN A 688 -7.69 -24.22 -22.50
CA ASN A 688 -9.14 -24.20 -22.30
C ASN A 688 -9.76 -22.81 -22.14
N THR A 689 -8.97 -21.76 -21.90
CA THR A 689 -9.45 -20.38 -21.79
C THR A 689 -8.73 -19.51 -22.81
N MET A 690 -9.48 -18.90 -23.73
CA MET A 690 -8.98 -17.93 -24.70
C MET A 690 -9.22 -16.52 -24.18
N ILE A 691 -8.16 -15.73 -24.03
CA ILE A 691 -8.27 -14.28 -23.83
C ILE A 691 -8.37 -13.62 -25.20
N GLN A 692 -9.41 -12.84 -25.39
CA GLN A 692 -9.78 -12.28 -26.68
C GLN A 692 -9.96 -10.77 -26.58
N PHE A 693 -9.45 -10.05 -27.59
CA PHE A 693 -9.79 -8.66 -27.85
C PHE A 693 -10.96 -8.59 -28.83
N LYS A 694 -11.94 -7.72 -28.54
CA LYS A 694 -13.06 -7.42 -29.43
C LYS A 694 -13.44 -5.95 -29.32
N ASN A 695 -13.32 -5.21 -30.44
CA ASN A 695 -13.75 -3.80 -30.57
C ASN A 695 -13.32 -2.88 -29.39
N GLY A 696 -12.05 -2.97 -28.96
CA GLY A 696 -11.49 -2.08 -27.93
C GLY A 696 -11.60 -2.59 -26.48
N LYS A 697 -12.16 -3.79 -26.27
CA LYS A 697 -12.27 -4.42 -24.95
C LYS A 697 -11.68 -5.81 -24.95
N ILE A 698 -11.25 -6.26 -23.77
CA ILE A 698 -10.78 -7.63 -23.56
C ILE A 698 -11.80 -8.45 -22.77
N GLY A 699 -11.89 -9.72 -23.11
CA GLY A 699 -12.73 -10.72 -22.46
C GLY A 699 -12.11 -12.10 -22.58
N TYR A 700 -12.87 -13.11 -22.18
CA TYR A 700 -12.46 -14.50 -22.24
C TYR A 700 -13.57 -15.40 -22.76
N CYS A 701 -13.17 -16.49 -23.41
CA CYS A 701 -14.02 -17.59 -23.85
C CYS A 701 -13.50 -18.88 -23.24
N GLU A 702 -14.41 -19.74 -22.78
CA GLU A 702 -14.07 -21.05 -22.21
C GLU A 702 -14.36 -22.15 -23.23
N LYS A 703 -13.51 -23.17 -23.25
CA LYS A 703 -13.69 -24.35 -24.10
C LYS A 703 -14.66 -25.32 -23.45
N THR A 704 -15.58 -25.85 -24.25
CA THR A 704 -16.57 -26.87 -23.85
C THR A 704 -16.53 -28.06 -24.81
N GLU A 705 -17.25 -29.13 -24.48
CA GLU A 705 -17.43 -30.29 -25.38
C GLU A 705 -17.99 -29.90 -26.77
N ASN A 706 -18.71 -28.78 -26.85
CA ASN A 706 -19.37 -28.30 -28.06
C ASN A 706 -18.62 -27.15 -28.77
N GLY A 707 -17.41 -26.78 -28.30
CA GLY A 707 -16.64 -25.64 -28.79
C GLY A 707 -16.49 -24.52 -27.75
N TRP A 708 -16.05 -23.34 -28.20
CA TRP A 708 -15.90 -22.16 -27.34
C TRP A 708 -17.25 -21.59 -26.89
N THR A 709 -17.33 -21.06 -25.67
CA THR A 709 -18.46 -20.24 -25.22
C THR A 709 -18.51 -18.91 -25.96
N GLU A 710 -19.59 -18.17 -25.76
CA GLU A 710 -19.62 -16.74 -26.12
C GLU A 710 -18.60 -15.95 -25.28
N LEU A 711 -18.14 -14.82 -25.83
CA LEU A 711 -17.21 -13.91 -25.18
C LEU A 711 -17.84 -13.27 -23.93
N GLU A 712 -17.21 -13.48 -22.79
CA GLU A 712 -17.49 -12.77 -21.55
C GLU A 712 -16.45 -11.66 -21.33
N TYR A 713 -16.87 -10.41 -21.16
CA TYR A 713 -15.94 -9.32 -20.92
C TYR A 713 -15.40 -9.35 -19.48
N PHE A 714 -14.12 -9.02 -19.32
CA PHE A 714 -13.58 -8.76 -18.00
C PHE A 714 -14.29 -7.56 -17.33
N PRO A 715 -14.31 -7.50 -15.98
CA PRO A 715 -15.01 -6.45 -15.25
C PRO A 715 -14.51 -5.05 -15.60
N ASP A 716 -15.32 -4.04 -15.26
CA ASP A 716 -15.06 -2.65 -15.63
C ASP A 716 -13.69 -2.14 -15.15
N ASN A 717 -13.20 -2.56 -13.99
CA ASN A 717 -11.87 -2.17 -13.52
C ASN A 717 -10.76 -2.60 -14.49
N ILE A 718 -10.91 -3.73 -15.20
CA ILE A 718 -10.02 -4.16 -16.27
C ILE A 718 -10.33 -3.44 -17.59
N ASN A 719 -11.58 -3.15 -17.94
CA ASN A 719 -11.92 -2.52 -19.23
C ASN A 719 -12.11 -0.97 -19.17
N LYS A 720 -11.70 -0.32 -18.07
CA LYS A 720 -11.91 1.13 -17.84
C LYS A 720 -11.04 2.05 -18.68
N GLY A 721 -9.89 1.58 -19.16
CA GLY A 721 -8.95 2.39 -19.94
C GLY A 721 -9.58 2.87 -21.25
N SER A 722 -9.10 4.01 -21.77
CA SER A 722 -9.48 4.49 -23.11
C SER A 722 -9.10 3.48 -24.20
N TRP A 723 -8.04 2.71 -23.95
CA TRP A 723 -7.66 1.52 -24.68
C TRP A 723 -7.18 0.43 -23.70
N THR A 724 -7.53 -0.83 -23.96
CA THR A 724 -7.05 -1.99 -23.22
C THR A 724 -6.86 -3.16 -24.19
N GLY A 725 -5.68 -3.76 -24.21
CA GLY A 725 -5.32 -4.81 -25.15
C GLY A 725 -4.05 -5.56 -24.74
N ASP A 726 -3.51 -6.34 -25.67
CA ASP A 726 -2.27 -7.11 -25.50
C ASP A 726 -2.23 -7.90 -24.19
N ALA A 727 -3.35 -8.56 -23.84
CA ALA A 727 -3.53 -9.19 -22.55
C ALA A 727 -3.01 -10.64 -22.50
N MET A 728 -2.42 -11.01 -21.38
CA MET A 728 -1.89 -12.33 -21.09
C MET A 728 -2.32 -12.82 -19.71
N LEU A 729 -2.74 -14.08 -19.64
CA LEU A 729 -2.97 -14.79 -18.39
C LEU A 729 -1.66 -15.44 -17.92
N THR A 730 -1.34 -15.34 -16.63
CA THR A 730 -0.18 -16.05 -16.07
C THR A 730 -0.40 -17.55 -16.08
N SER A 731 0.70 -18.32 -16.08
CA SER A 731 0.62 -19.78 -16.26
C SER A 731 -0.18 -20.52 -15.17
N ASP A 732 -0.32 -19.91 -14.01
CA ASP A 732 -1.12 -20.38 -12.87
C ASP A 732 -2.57 -19.87 -12.85
N GLY A 733 -2.94 -18.97 -13.77
CA GLY A 733 -4.28 -18.39 -13.88
C GLY A 733 -4.60 -17.27 -12.87
N ASN A 734 -3.66 -16.88 -12.03
CA ASN A 734 -3.92 -15.98 -10.90
C ASN A 734 -3.66 -14.49 -11.19
N ALA A 735 -3.11 -14.15 -12.37
CA ALA A 735 -2.90 -12.77 -12.75
C ALA A 735 -3.10 -12.54 -14.25
N LEU A 736 -3.58 -11.35 -14.60
CA LEU A 736 -3.76 -10.87 -15.96
C LEU A 736 -2.82 -9.68 -16.16
N ILE A 737 -1.85 -9.82 -17.06
CA ILE A 737 -0.93 -8.75 -17.47
C ILE A 737 -1.41 -8.21 -18.80
N PHE A 738 -1.52 -6.90 -18.96
CA PHE A 738 -2.09 -6.32 -20.18
C PHE A 738 -1.60 -4.89 -20.40
N ALA A 739 -1.68 -4.41 -21.64
CA ALA A 739 -1.37 -3.02 -21.97
C ALA A 739 -2.66 -2.18 -21.90
N SER A 740 -2.57 -0.97 -21.35
CA SER A 740 -3.73 -0.10 -21.22
C SER A 740 -3.36 1.38 -21.09
N GLU A 741 -4.25 2.24 -21.56
CA GLU A 741 -4.16 3.70 -21.41
C GLU A 741 -5.10 4.15 -20.28
N ARG A 742 -4.55 4.72 -19.20
CA ARG A 742 -5.30 5.02 -17.97
C ARG A 742 -4.84 6.29 -17.28
N PRO A 743 -5.73 6.93 -16.48
CA PRO A 743 -5.27 7.92 -15.50
C PRO A 743 -4.24 7.30 -14.55
N GLY A 744 -3.09 7.95 -14.39
CA GLY A 744 -1.98 7.42 -13.58
C GLY A 744 -1.01 6.53 -14.34
N SER A 745 -1.07 6.46 -15.68
CA SER A 745 0.04 5.95 -16.48
C SER A 745 1.25 6.89 -16.43
N PHE A 746 2.45 6.35 -16.69
CA PHE A 746 3.66 7.12 -16.95
C PHE A 746 3.57 7.86 -18.29
N ASN A 747 2.90 7.24 -19.27
CA ASN A 747 2.74 7.78 -20.60
C ASN A 747 2.05 9.15 -20.69
N PHE A 748 2.34 9.89 -21.77
CA PHE A 748 1.81 11.23 -22.00
C PHE A 748 0.38 11.27 -22.56
N THR A 749 -0.24 10.16 -22.95
CA THR A 749 -1.70 10.18 -23.20
C THR A 749 -2.48 10.54 -21.94
N ALA A 750 -1.93 10.29 -20.73
CA ALA A 750 -2.47 10.75 -19.45
C ALA A 750 -2.52 12.29 -19.25
N ILE A 751 -1.99 13.08 -20.20
CA ILE A 751 -2.18 14.54 -20.27
C ILE A 751 -3.06 15.00 -21.44
N GLY A 752 -3.59 14.07 -22.26
CA GLY A 752 -4.52 14.38 -23.35
C GLY A 752 -3.86 14.63 -24.71
N LEU A 753 -2.62 14.19 -24.93
CA LEU A 753 -1.94 14.29 -26.22
C LEU A 753 -2.34 13.14 -27.15
N GLN A 754 -2.77 13.46 -28.38
CA GLN A 754 -3.01 12.48 -29.44
C GLN A 754 -1.82 12.47 -30.42
N GLY A 755 -1.18 11.31 -30.64
CA GLY A 755 -0.07 11.15 -31.59
C GLY A 755 1.25 11.76 -31.10
N TYR A 756 1.98 11.04 -30.24
CA TYR A 756 3.11 11.53 -29.46
C TYR A 756 4.39 10.72 -29.77
N HIS A 757 5.56 11.37 -29.80
CA HIS A 757 6.89 10.75 -29.95
C HIS A 757 7.06 9.83 -31.17
N ALA A 758 6.58 10.26 -32.33
CA ALA A 758 6.72 9.52 -33.58
C ALA A 758 6.09 8.13 -33.69
N SER A 759 5.15 7.80 -32.80
CA SER A 759 4.36 6.57 -32.87
C SER A 759 2.84 6.85 -32.91
N ASN A 760 2.08 5.88 -33.45
CA ASN A 760 0.62 5.99 -33.62
C ASN A 760 -0.15 5.76 -32.30
N ASN A 761 -1.13 6.64 -32.06
CA ASN A 761 -2.40 6.59 -31.31
C ASN A 761 -2.58 5.88 -29.95
N TYR A 762 -1.68 5.01 -29.48
CA TYR A 762 -1.89 4.29 -28.20
C TYR A 762 -0.62 4.30 -27.35
N ALA A 763 -0.35 5.41 -26.66
CA ALA A 763 0.63 5.39 -25.59
C ALA A 763 0.01 4.60 -24.43
N SER A 764 0.52 3.40 -24.20
CA SER A 764 0.00 2.47 -23.19
C SER A 764 1.09 2.15 -22.19
N ASP A 765 0.67 1.84 -20.96
CA ASP A 765 1.53 1.23 -19.96
C ASP A 765 1.11 -0.23 -19.79
N ILE A 766 2.03 -1.07 -19.32
CA ILE A 766 1.73 -2.43 -18.91
C ILE A 766 1.23 -2.42 -17.45
N TYR A 767 0.12 -3.10 -17.24
CA TYR A 767 -0.51 -3.29 -15.94
C TYR A 767 -0.63 -4.78 -15.63
N ILE A 768 -0.84 -5.06 -14.34
CA ILE A 768 -1.23 -6.38 -13.86
C ILE A 768 -2.43 -6.29 -12.93
N SER A 769 -3.42 -7.15 -13.13
CA SER A 769 -4.51 -7.37 -12.18
C SER A 769 -4.34 -8.75 -11.56
N LEU A 770 -4.45 -8.83 -10.23
CA LEU A 770 -4.39 -10.08 -9.49
C LEU A 770 -5.80 -10.63 -9.27
N ARG A 771 -5.93 -11.94 -9.33
CA ARG A 771 -7.19 -12.65 -9.06
C ARG A 771 -7.18 -13.21 -7.63
N GLU A 772 -8.15 -12.82 -6.83
CA GLU A 772 -8.39 -13.34 -5.48
C GLU A 772 -9.87 -13.74 -5.36
N ASP A 773 -10.15 -14.95 -4.87
CA ASP A 773 -11.52 -15.49 -4.72
C ASP A 773 -12.40 -15.29 -5.98
N ASP A 774 -11.84 -15.64 -7.15
CA ASP A 774 -12.47 -15.47 -8.46
C ASP A 774 -12.81 -14.03 -8.89
N THR A 775 -12.28 -13.04 -8.18
CA THR A 775 -12.47 -11.62 -8.49
C THR A 775 -11.15 -10.98 -8.91
N TRP A 776 -11.19 -10.20 -9.98
CA TRP A 776 -10.05 -9.41 -10.46
C TRP A 776 -9.91 -8.10 -9.67
N GLY A 777 -8.74 -7.89 -9.06
CA GLY A 777 -8.40 -6.67 -8.34
C GLY A 777 -8.09 -5.48 -9.24
N GLU A 778 -7.91 -4.31 -8.64
CA GLU A 778 -7.52 -3.09 -9.39
C GLU A 778 -6.17 -3.29 -10.12
N PRO A 779 -6.05 -2.85 -11.38
CA PRO A 779 -4.79 -2.94 -12.11
C PRO A 779 -3.65 -2.14 -11.47
N ILE A 780 -2.52 -2.81 -11.29
CA ILE A 780 -1.29 -2.26 -10.73
C ILE A 780 -0.34 -1.95 -11.89
N ASN A 781 0.18 -0.72 -11.94
CA ASN A 781 1.22 -0.36 -12.90
C ASN A 781 2.53 -1.10 -12.54
N ILE A 782 3.16 -1.75 -13.50
CA ILE A 782 4.34 -2.61 -13.23
C ILE A 782 5.66 -1.83 -13.06
N GLY A 783 5.59 -0.49 -13.00
CA GLY A 783 6.66 0.37 -12.51
C GLY A 783 7.61 0.92 -13.59
N PRO A 784 8.44 1.91 -13.20
CA PRO A 784 9.19 2.76 -14.13
C PRO A 784 10.37 2.09 -14.83
N SER A 785 10.79 0.90 -14.37
CA SER A 785 11.81 0.11 -15.07
C SER A 785 11.25 -0.49 -16.36
N ILE A 786 9.94 -0.77 -16.40
CA ILE A 786 9.27 -1.26 -17.60
C ILE A 786 8.57 -0.12 -18.30
N ASN A 787 7.63 0.52 -17.61
CA ASN A 787 6.80 1.60 -18.16
C ASN A 787 7.57 2.91 -18.17
N THR A 788 7.65 3.51 -19.35
CA THR A 788 8.28 4.80 -19.57
C THR A 788 7.22 5.86 -19.77
N ILE A 789 7.64 7.10 -20.02
CA ILE A 789 6.71 8.18 -20.42
C ILE A 789 6.16 8.00 -21.85
N TYR A 790 6.55 6.93 -22.54
CA TYR A 790 6.15 6.61 -23.90
C TYR A 790 5.18 5.43 -23.91
N SER A 791 5.38 4.43 -24.75
CA SER A 791 4.44 3.33 -24.92
C SER A 791 5.14 1.99 -24.70
N GLU A 792 4.57 1.20 -23.78
CA GLU A 792 4.92 -0.18 -23.54
C GLU A 792 3.71 -1.07 -23.81
N ARG A 793 3.94 -2.16 -24.54
CA ARG A 793 2.87 -3.06 -24.97
C ARG A 793 3.36 -4.48 -25.23
N SER A 794 2.43 -5.33 -25.66
CA SER A 794 2.68 -6.75 -25.98
C SER A 794 3.42 -7.51 -24.87
N PRO A 795 2.99 -7.43 -23.59
CA PRO A 795 3.60 -8.21 -22.53
C PRO A 795 3.43 -9.71 -22.75
N PHE A 796 4.53 -10.45 -22.60
CA PHE A 796 4.55 -11.90 -22.54
C PHE A 796 5.38 -12.35 -21.33
N LEU A 797 4.71 -12.80 -20.26
CA LEU A 797 5.35 -13.41 -19.11
C LEU A 797 5.54 -14.92 -19.36
N HIS A 798 6.79 -15.37 -19.46
CA HIS A 798 7.07 -16.80 -19.63
C HIS A 798 6.52 -17.64 -18.46
N PRO A 799 6.12 -18.90 -18.66
CA PRO A 799 5.67 -19.79 -17.58
C PRO A 799 6.67 -20.07 -16.46
N ASP A 800 7.90 -19.54 -16.54
CA ASP A 800 8.83 -19.49 -15.40
C ASP A 800 8.38 -18.50 -14.31
N MET A 801 7.32 -17.72 -14.58
CA MET A 801 6.72 -16.69 -13.72
C MET A 801 7.66 -15.53 -13.37
N LYS A 802 8.75 -15.38 -14.11
CA LYS A 802 9.82 -14.41 -13.85
C LYS A 802 10.20 -13.58 -15.07
N THR A 803 10.29 -14.18 -16.25
CA THR A 803 10.82 -13.52 -17.44
C THR A 803 9.71 -12.86 -18.24
N LEU A 804 9.73 -11.53 -18.30
CA LEU A 804 8.82 -10.73 -19.11
C LEU A 804 9.51 -10.31 -20.41
N TYR A 805 8.86 -10.56 -21.53
CA TYR A 805 9.16 -9.95 -22.82
C TYR A 805 8.11 -8.89 -23.10
N PHE A 806 8.51 -7.75 -23.62
CA PHE A 806 7.59 -6.66 -23.94
C PHE A 806 8.20 -5.79 -25.03
N SER A 807 7.37 -4.95 -25.65
CA SER A 807 7.82 -3.99 -26.67
C SER A 807 7.69 -2.57 -26.14
N SER A 808 8.65 -1.71 -26.45
CA SER A 808 8.69 -0.32 -26.02
C SER A 808 9.27 0.60 -27.09
N ASP A 809 8.70 1.80 -27.22
CA ASP A 809 9.26 2.92 -27.98
C ASP A 809 9.93 3.98 -27.07
N GLY A 810 9.99 3.71 -25.77
CA GLY A 810 10.54 4.60 -24.77
C GLY A 810 11.93 4.24 -24.25
N HIS A 811 12.36 2.99 -24.43
CA HIS A 811 13.71 2.53 -24.05
C HIS A 811 14.73 2.78 -25.18
N GLY A 812 16.02 2.69 -24.86
CA GLY A 812 17.09 2.81 -25.86
C GLY A 812 17.06 1.66 -26.88
N GLY A 813 16.76 1.97 -28.13
CA GLY A 813 16.51 0.98 -29.18
C GLY A 813 16.87 1.43 -30.60
N LEU A 814 16.63 0.56 -31.57
CA LEU A 814 16.96 0.74 -32.98
C LEU A 814 15.89 1.50 -33.77
N GLY A 815 14.62 1.29 -33.42
CA GLY A 815 13.49 1.79 -34.18
C GLY A 815 12.39 2.38 -33.32
N LYS A 816 11.14 2.15 -33.77
CA LYS A 816 9.92 2.57 -33.08
C LYS A 816 9.71 1.66 -31.86
N TYR A 817 8.91 0.60 -31.98
CA TYR A 817 8.85 -0.43 -30.94
C TYR A 817 9.99 -1.43 -31.06
N ASP A 818 10.83 -1.51 -30.05
CA ASP A 818 11.83 -2.57 -29.90
C ASP A 818 11.36 -3.58 -28.85
N VAL A 819 11.76 -4.84 -28.99
CA VAL A 819 11.51 -5.89 -27.99
C VAL A 819 12.60 -5.87 -26.93
N PHE A 820 12.16 -5.98 -25.68
CA PHE A 820 12.98 -6.07 -24.49
C PHE A 820 12.62 -7.29 -23.66
N LYS A 821 13.57 -7.72 -22.85
CA LYS A 821 13.41 -8.73 -21.81
C LYS A 821 13.75 -8.14 -20.45
N SER A 822 12.93 -8.41 -19.44
CA SER A 822 13.24 -8.13 -18.04
C SER A 822 12.91 -9.31 -17.14
N THR A 823 13.55 -9.37 -15.99
CA THR A 823 13.35 -10.42 -14.99
C THR A 823 12.77 -9.83 -13.71
N ARG A 824 11.70 -10.46 -13.24
CA ARG A 824 11.07 -10.14 -11.97
C ARG A 824 11.99 -10.48 -10.80
N LEU A 825 12.17 -9.54 -9.89
CA LEU A 825 13.15 -9.67 -8.79
C LEU A 825 12.62 -10.46 -7.58
N SER A 826 11.30 -10.63 -7.43
CA SER A 826 10.68 -11.35 -6.32
C SER A 826 9.28 -11.89 -6.68
N ASP A 827 8.96 -13.11 -6.22
CA ASP A 827 7.63 -13.74 -6.32
C ASP A 827 6.52 -12.93 -5.64
N THR A 828 6.85 -11.94 -4.80
CA THR A 828 5.88 -11.08 -4.10
C THR A 828 5.82 -9.65 -4.63
N CYS A 829 6.67 -9.27 -5.58
CA CYS A 829 6.72 -7.91 -6.12
C CYS A 829 6.42 -7.90 -7.62
N TRP A 830 5.41 -7.14 -8.03
CA TRP A 830 4.99 -7.01 -9.43
C TRP A 830 5.42 -5.70 -10.10
N ASN A 831 6.02 -4.78 -9.34
CA ASN A 831 6.67 -3.57 -9.83
C ASN A 831 8.20 -3.56 -9.59
N CYS A 832 8.80 -4.73 -9.34
CA CYS A 832 10.24 -4.91 -9.15
C CYS A 832 10.81 -5.74 -10.31
N TRP A 833 11.35 -5.04 -11.30
CA TRP A 833 11.92 -5.63 -12.50
C TRP A 833 13.39 -5.23 -12.63
N THR A 834 14.21 -6.06 -13.26
CA THR A 834 15.55 -5.64 -13.69
C THR A 834 15.45 -4.56 -14.76
N GLU A 835 16.53 -3.81 -14.97
CA GLU A 835 16.65 -2.96 -16.15
C GLU A 835 16.42 -3.80 -17.43
N PRO A 836 15.60 -3.34 -18.38
CA PRO A 836 15.30 -4.08 -19.59
C PRO A 836 16.52 -4.31 -20.47
N ILE A 837 16.62 -5.50 -21.03
CA ILE A 837 17.65 -5.88 -22.00
C ILE A 837 17.02 -5.90 -23.38
N ASN A 838 17.52 -5.05 -24.29
CA ASN A 838 17.11 -5.06 -25.70
C ASN A 838 17.51 -6.40 -26.34
N LEU A 839 16.60 -7.01 -27.12
CA LEU A 839 16.84 -8.33 -27.73
C LEU A 839 17.87 -8.34 -28.88
N GLY A 840 18.37 -7.17 -29.27
CA GLY A 840 19.49 -7.02 -30.19
C GLY A 840 19.09 -6.78 -31.64
N LYS A 841 20.09 -6.37 -32.45
CA LYS A 841 19.95 -5.90 -33.85
C LYS A 841 19.62 -6.98 -34.87
N GLU A 842 19.65 -8.24 -34.46
CA GLU A 842 19.20 -9.37 -35.24
C GLU A 842 17.69 -9.58 -35.15
N ILE A 843 17.08 -9.12 -34.06
CA ILE A 843 15.65 -9.27 -33.75
C ILE A 843 14.92 -7.96 -34.03
N ASN A 844 15.38 -6.87 -33.41
CA ASN A 844 14.80 -5.53 -33.55
C ASN A 844 15.24 -4.85 -34.86
N THR A 845 14.37 -3.98 -35.37
CA THR A 845 14.47 -3.30 -36.66
C THR A 845 14.34 -1.78 -36.50
N GLU A 846 14.36 -1.05 -37.60
CA GLU A 846 14.07 0.38 -37.61
C GLU A 846 12.56 0.71 -37.45
N GLU A 847 11.68 -0.29 -37.47
CA GLU A 847 10.22 -0.15 -37.42
C GLU A 847 9.63 -0.68 -36.11
N ASN A 848 8.39 -1.20 -36.14
CA ASN A 848 7.72 -1.79 -34.98
C ASN A 848 7.97 -3.31 -34.89
N ASP A 849 8.59 -3.76 -33.81
CA ASP A 849 8.78 -5.15 -33.45
C ASP A 849 7.98 -5.49 -32.18
N TRP A 850 6.87 -6.20 -32.36
CA TRP A 850 5.87 -6.44 -31.31
C TRP A 850 5.17 -7.79 -31.44
N GLY A 851 4.38 -8.14 -30.41
CA GLY A 851 3.57 -9.36 -30.37
C GLY A 851 4.39 -10.66 -30.27
N TYR A 852 5.46 -10.66 -29.47
CA TYR A 852 6.30 -11.84 -29.28
C TYR A 852 5.68 -12.81 -28.29
N THR A 853 5.51 -14.07 -28.69
CA THR A 853 5.16 -15.19 -27.81
C THR A 853 6.27 -16.22 -27.79
N ILE A 854 6.65 -16.70 -26.61
CA ILE A 854 7.78 -17.60 -26.41
C ILE A 854 7.28 -19.01 -26.12
N SER A 855 7.86 -20.01 -26.78
CA SER A 855 7.56 -21.42 -26.51
C SER A 855 7.88 -21.79 -25.06
N THR A 856 7.14 -22.73 -24.48
CA THR A 856 7.30 -23.15 -23.07
C THR A 856 8.70 -23.68 -22.73
N ASP A 857 9.45 -24.19 -23.72
CA ASP A 857 10.85 -24.57 -23.54
C ASP A 857 11.84 -23.39 -23.65
N GLY A 858 11.33 -22.18 -23.86
CA GLY A 858 12.08 -20.95 -24.04
C GLY A 858 12.87 -20.85 -25.35
N SER A 859 12.78 -21.84 -26.26
CA SER A 859 13.73 -21.98 -27.37
C SER A 859 13.34 -21.22 -28.64
N LYS A 860 12.05 -20.89 -28.81
CA LYS A 860 11.53 -20.19 -29.99
C LYS A 860 10.67 -19.00 -29.59
N ALA A 861 10.73 -17.96 -30.41
CA ALA A 861 9.78 -16.85 -30.38
C ALA A 861 8.96 -16.84 -31.67
N TYR A 862 7.66 -16.54 -31.56
CA TYR A 862 6.76 -16.28 -32.68
C TYR A 862 6.26 -14.85 -32.58
N PHE A 863 6.19 -14.15 -33.71
CA PHE A 863 5.88 -12.72 -33.71
C PHE A 863 5.37 -12.28 -35.09
N ALA A 864 4.77 -11.10 -35.13
CA ALA A 864 4.34 -10.44 -36.35
C ALA A 864 5.38 -9.42 -36.81
N LYS A 865 5.59 -9.33 -38.13
CA LYS A 865 6.46 -8.31 -38.73
C LYS A 865 5.97 -7.95 -40.13
N TYR A 866 6.21 -6.70 -40.56
CA TYR A 866 5.97 -6.28 -41.93
C TYR A 866 6.84 -7.03 -42.95
N ASN A 867 6.20 -7.47 -44.04
CA ASN A 867 6.90 -7.89 -45.25
C ASN A 867 7.23 -6.69 -46.16
N ASP A 868 7.87 -6.96 -47.32
CA ASP A 868 8.24 -5.93 -48.31
C ASP A 868 7.05 -5.10 -48.85
N LYS A 869 5.82 -5.59 -48.67
CA LYS A 869 4.58 -4.90 -49.06
C LYS A 869 3.90 -4.17 -47.90
N LYS A 870 4.59 -3.99 -46.76
CA LYS A 870 4.03 -3.42 -45.53
C LYS A 870 2.77 -4.15 -45.01
N LYS A 871 2.72 -5.47 -45.15
CA LYS A 871 1.65 -6.32 -44.56
C LYS A 871 2.21 -7.15 -43.42
N ASN A 872 1.51 -7.20 -42.30
CA ASN A 872 1.92 -8.04 -41.17
C ASN A 872 1.89 -9.53 -41.57
N LYS A 873 2.95 -10.23 -41.20
CA LYS A 873 3.13 -11.67 -41.42
C LYS A 873 3.72 -12.30 -40.17
N ILE A 874 3.38 -13.56 -39.93
CA ILE A 874 3.89 -14.31 -38.78
C ILE A 874 5.21 -14.96 -39.14
N TYR A 875 6.18 -14.74 -38.25
CA TYR A 875 7.51 -15.31 -38.28
C TYR A 875 7.78 -16.10 -37.00
N TRP A 876 8.82 -16.92 -37.05
CA TRP A 876 9.42 -17.50 -35.86
C TRP A 876 10.94 -17.37 -35.91
N LEU A 877 11.58 -17.35 -34.75
CA LEU A 877 13.02 -17.41 -34.61
C LEU A 877 13.47 -18.34 -33.49
N ASN A 878 14.73 -18.77 -33.54
CA ASN A 878 15.37 -19.45 -32.41
C ASN A 878 15.93 -18.39 -31.46
N LEU A 879 15.56 -18.48 -30.18
CA LEU A 879 16.14 -17.63 -29.13
C LEU A 879 17.50 -18.20 -28.69
N PRO A 880 18.56 -17.38 -28.68
CA PRO A 880 19.87 -17.80 -28.18
C PRO A 880 19.84 -17.91 -26.66
N THR A 881 20.69 -18.77 -26.09
CA THR A 881 20.65 -19.15 -24.66
C THR A 881 20.68 -17.96 -23.69
N HIS A 882 21.40 -16.89 -24.03
CA HIS A 882 21.52 -15.69 -23.18
C HIS A 882 20.24 -14.84 -23.15
N LEU A 883 19.35 -14.99 -24.14
CA LEU A 883 18.05 -14.32 -24.18
C LEU A 883 16.91 -15.21 -23.65
N ARG A 884 17.14 -16.51 -23.41
CA ARG A 884 16.10 -17.44 -22.98
C ARG A 884 15.59 -17.18 -21.56
N PRO A 885 14.33 -17.54 -21.26
CA PRO A 885 13.81 -17.56 -19.89
C PRO A 885 14.41 -18.71 -19.08
N ASP A 886 14.07 -18.80 -17.79
CA ASP A 886 14.39 -19.97 -16.97
C ASP A 886 13.63 -21.20 -17.50
N MET A 887 14.23 -22.38 -17.32
CA MET A 887 13.57 -23.64 -17.66
C MET A 887 12.40 -23.93 -16.73
N VAL A 888 11.42 -24.67 -17.26
CA VAL A 888 10.23 -25.14 -16.52
C VAL A 888 10.09 -26.65 -16.68
N ALA A 889 9.38 -27.28 -15.76
CA ALA A 889 8.93 -28.65 -15.90
C ALA A 889 7.52 -28.69 -16.51
N THR A 890 7.21 -29.75 -17.25
CA THR A 890 5.88 -29.98 -17.82
C THR A 890 5.33 -31.33 -17.39
N VAL A 891 4.04 -31.37 -17.07
CA VAL A 891 3.30 -32.60 -16.78
C VAL A 891 2.08 -32.64 -17.69
N SER A 892 1.91 -33.75 -18.40
CA SER A 892 0.83 -33.89 -19.37
C SER A 892 0.28 -35.31 -19.36
N GLY A 893 -0.92 -35.47 -19.87
CA GLY A 893 -1.58 -36.76 -19.96
C GLY A 893 -3.05 -36.61 -20.24
N LYS A 894 -3.81 -37.69 -20.03
CA LYS A 894 -5.27 -37.68 -20.07
C LYS A 894 -5.85 -38.01 -18.70
N LEU A 895 -6.92 -37.30 -18.36
CA LEU A 895 -7.79 -37.60 -17.24
C LEU A 895 -8.87 -38.58 -17.71
N LEU A 896 -8.88 -39.78 -17.13
CA LEU A 896 -9.73 -40.88 -17.55
C LEU A 896 -10.53 -41.44 -16.38
N ASP A 897 -11.77 -41.85 -16.63
CA ASP A 897 -12.55 -42.64 -15.67
C ASP A 897 -12.19 -44.13 -15.71
N SER A 898 -12.87 -44.93 -14.89
CA SER A 898 -12.73 -46.40 -14.84
C SER A 898 -13.04 -47.10 -16.18
N GLU A 899 -13.87 -46.50 -17.02
CA GLU A 899 -14.22 -47.00 -18.36
C GLU A 899 -13.25 -46.50 -19.45
N LYS A 900 -12.19 -45.79 -19.05
CA LYS A 900 -11.21 -45.15 -19.95
C LYS A 900 -11.80 -44.07 -20.85
N LYS A 901 -12.89 -43.45 -20.41
CA LYS A 901 -13.46 -42.25 -21.05
C LYS A 901 -12.82 -40.99 -20.50
N ALA A 902 -12.70 -39.98 -21.35
CA ALA A 902 -12.19 -38.67 -20.98
C ALA A 902 -13.07 -37.99 -19.92
N VAL A 903 -12.44 -37.30 -18.99
CA VAL A 903 -13.12 -36.51 -17.96
C VAL A 903 -12.60 -35.08 -17.96
N SER A 904 -13.52 -34.11 -17.85
CA SER A 904 -13.20 -32.71 -17.57
C SER A 904 -13.26 -32.46 -16.07
N ALA A 905 -12.14 -32.10 -15.46
CA ALA A 905 -12.07 -31.68 -14.05
C ALA A 905 -10.89 -30.73 -13.83
N ASP A 906 -10.93 -30.01 -12.72
CA ASP A 906 -9.82 -29.15 -12.31
C ASP A 906 -8.67 -30.02 -11.79
N ILE A 907 -7.45 -29.63 -12.12
CA ILE A 907 -6.21 -30.20 -11.60
C ILE A 907 -5.46 -29.06 -10.93
N LYS A 908 -5.29 -29.18 -9.62
CA LYS A 908 -4.66 -28.15 -8.78
C LYS A 908 -3.28 -28.60 -8.35
N TRP A 909 -2.36 -27.66 -8.20
CA TRP A 909 -1.05 -27.94 -7.64
C TRP A 909 -0.66 -26.97 -6.53
N GLU A 910 0.12 -27.49 -5.60
CA GLU A 910 0.51 -26.85 -4.35
C GLU A 910 2.01 -26.98 -4.14
N ASP A 911 2.60 -26.00 -3.47
CA ASP A 911 3.94 -26.13 -2.92
C ASP A 911 3.85 -26.93 -1.62
N LEU A 912 4.34 -28.17 -1.64
CA LEU A 912 4.27 -29.07 -0.48
C LEU A 912 5.11 -28.55 0.69
N SER A 913 6.10 -27.67 0.46
CA SER A 913 6.89 -27.09 1.54
C SER A 913 6.13 -26.05 2.36
N THR A 914 5.23 -25.29 1.71
CA THR A 914 4.48 -24.21 2.35
C THR A 914 3.02 -24.58 2.58
N GLY A 915 2.52 -25.62 1.91
CA GLY A 915 1.10 -26.00 1.87
C GLY A 915 0.22 -25.01 1.10
N LYS A 916 0.82 -24.07 0.35
CA LYS A 916 0.09 -23.06 -0.42
C LYS A 916 -0.33 -23.64 -1.77
N ASN A 917 -1.60 -23.46 -2.13
CA ASN A 917 -2.04 -23.66 -3.51
C ASN A 917 -1.46 -22.57 -4.41
N ILE A 918 -0.85 -22.97 -5.51
CA ILE A 918 -0.04 -22.09 -6.36
C ILE A 918 -0.50 -22.09 -7.82
N GLY A 919 -1.49 -22.90 -8.18
CA GLY A 919 -2.04 -22.88 -9.52
C GLY A 919 -3.04 -23.99 -9.79
N GLN A 920 -3.77 -23.81 -10.88
CA GLN A 920 -4.77 -24.75 -11.35
C GLN A 920 -4.83 -24.78 -12.87
N SER A 921 -5.30 -25.90 -13.38
CA SER A 921 -5.60 -26.14 -14.79
C SER A 921 -6.88 -26.96 -14.86
N LYS A 922 -7.44 -27.09 -16.04
CA LYS A 922 -8.58 -27.96 -16.32
C LYS A 922 -8.21 -28.93 -17.42
N SER A 923 -8.67 -30.18 -17.34
CA SER A 923 -8.54 -31.10 -18.47
C SER A 923 -9.51 -30.72 -19.60
N ASP A 924 -9.03 -30.89 -20.85
CA ASP A 924 -9.78 -30.65 -22.08
C ASP A 924 -11.12 -31.40 -22.03
N PRO A 925 -12.24 -30.71 -22.27
CA PRO A 925 -13.56 -31.29 -22.10
C PRO A 925 -13.89 -32.38 -23.13
N VAL A 926 -13.24 -32.39 -24.30
CA VAL A 926 -13.51 -33.34 -25.38
C VAL A 926 -12.71 -34.62 -25.19
N ASP A 927 -11.41 -34.50 -24.88
CA ASP A 927 -10.49 -35.63 -24.95
C ASP A 927 -9.73 -35.93 -23.65
N GLY A 928 -10.00 -35.15 -22.60
CA GLY A 928 -9.47 -35.32 -21.25
C GLY A 928 -8.01 -34.92 -21.12
N SER A 929 -7.37 -34.40 -22.17
CA SER A 929 -5.95 -34.04 -22.10
C SER A 929 -5.71 -32.87 -21.14
N PHE A 930 -4.61 -32.90 -20.41
CA PHE A 930 -4.20 -31.80 -19.54
C PHE A 930 -2.73 -31.47 -19.75
N PHE A 931 -2.36 -30.23 -19.43
CA PHE A 931 -1.00 -29.74 -19.52
C PHE A 931 -0.71 -28.77 -18.36
N ILE A 932 0.25 -29.13 -17.52
CA ILE A 932 0.70 -28.36 -16.35
C ILE A 932 2.12 -27.89 -16.62
N VAL A 933 2.40 -26.62 -16.32
CA VAL A 933 3.73 -26.04 -16.39
C VAL A 933 4.16 -25.59 -15.00
N LEU A 934 5.32 -26.04 -14.54
CA LEU A 934 5.81 -25.82 -13.18
C LEU A 934 7.18 -25.16 -13.21
N PRO A 935 7.35 -23.98 -12.58
CA PRO A 935 8.67 -23.41 -12.31
C PRO A 935 9.56 -24.39 -11.53
N LEU A 936 10.87 -24.36 -11.77
CA LEU A 936 11.82 -25.16 -10.99
C LEU A 936 12.02 -24.59 -9.58
N GLY A 937 12.59 -25.38 -8.67
CA GLY A 937 13.02 -24.92 -7.34
C GLY A 937 12.03 -25.20 -6.20
N LYS A 938 10.87 -25.81 -6.45
CA LYS A 938 9.90 -26.21 -5.41
C LYS A 938 9.59 -27.70 -5.45
N ILE A 939 8.98 -28.23 -4.40
CA ILE A 939 8.41 -29.57 -4.39
C ILE A 939 6.89 -29.44 -4.53
N TYR A 940 6.37 -29.97 -5.62
CA TYR A 940 4.98 -29.79 -6.00
C TYR A 940 4.19 -31.04 -5.67
N GLY A 941 2.98 -30.85 -5.16
CA GLY A 941 1.92 -31.84 -5.17
C GLY A 941 0.87 -31.38 -6.17
N TYR A 942 0.33 -32.27 -6.98
CA TYR A 942 -0.79 -31.96 -7.87
C TYR A 942 -1.86 -33.04 -7.76
N TYR A 943 -3.12 -32.65 -7.87
CA TYR A 943 -4.26 -33.54 -7.64
C TYR A 943 -5.47 -33.08 -8.43
N VAL A 944 -6.36 -34.04 -8.72
CA VAL A 944 -7.65 -33.77 -9.37
C VAL A 944 -8.62 -33.26 -8.30
N ASP A 945 -9.20 -32.08 -8.54
CA ASP A 945 -10.23 -31.49 -7.68
C ASP A 945 -11.61 -31.72 -8.28
N GLY A 946 -12.45 -32.49 -7.59
CA GLY A 946 -13.79 -32.85 -8.04
C GLY A 946 -14.66 -33.26 -6.86
N ASN A 947 -15.93 -32.85 -6.86
CA ASN A 947 -16.82 -33.10 -5.72
C ASN A 947 -17.19 -34.58 -5.54
N ASP A 948 -17.15 -35.38 -6.60
CA ASP A 948 -17.60 -36.77 -6.62
C ASP A 948 -16.46 -37.79 -6.73
N TYR A 949 -15.21 -37.31 -6.86
CA TYR A 949 -14.02 -38.12 -7.11
C TYR A 949 -13.03 -38.04 -5.96
N PHE A 950 -12.31 -39.14 -5.72
CA PHE A 950 -11.15 -39.12 -4.85
C PHE A 950 -10.04 -38.29 -5.50
N PRO A 951 -9.40 -37.36 -4.77
CA PRO A 951 -8.38 -36.48 -5.30
C PRO A 951 -7.07 -37.24 -5.48
N VAL A 952 -6.99 -38.03 -6.57
CA VAL A 952 -5.78 -38.77 -6.93
C VAL A 952 -4.65 -37.77 -7.07
N SER A 953 -3.71 -37.83 -6.13
CA SER A 953 -2.59 -36.92 -6.02
C SER A 953 -1.33 -37.54 -6.61
N LYS A 954 -0.40 -36.71 -7.05
CA LYS A 954 0.97 -37.06 -7.43
C LYS A 954 1.88 -35.93 -6.95
N ASN A 955 3.18 -36.16 -6.98
CA ASN A 955 4.18 -35.16 -6.62
C ASN A 955 5.37 -35.17 -7.57
N ILE A 956 6.09 -34.04 -7.57
CA ILE A 956 7.32 -33.84 -8.31
C ILE A 956 8.25 -32.93 -7.50
N ASP A 957 9.45 -33.41 -7.18
CA ASP A 957 10.47 -32.62 -6.47
C ASP A 957 11.41 -31.94 -7.49
N LEU A 958 11.26 -30.63 -7.64
CA LEU A 958 12.04 -29.80 -8.56
C LEU A 958 13.07 -28.93 -7.85
N ARG A 959 13.27 -29.10 -6.52
CA ARG A 959 14.16 -28.23 -5.71
C ARG A 959 15.61 -28.25 -6.17
N ASN A 960 16.07 -29.39 -6.66
CA ASN A 960 17.45 -29.60 -7.12
C ASN A 960 17.56 -29.76 -8.64
N SER A 961 16.46 -29.59 -9.37
CA SER A 961 16.41 -29.77 -10.82
C SER A 961 17.09 -28.61 -11.54
N LYS A 962 17.98 -28.93 -12.49
CA LYS A 962 18.67 -27.96 -13.35
C LYS A 962 18.44 -28.19 -14.85
N ASP A 963 17.80 -29.31 -15.18
CA ASP A 963 17.48 -29.75 -16.53
C ASP A 963 15.95 -29.70 -16.74
N PRO A 964 15.47 -29.60 -17.99
CA PRO A 964 14.03 -29.64 -18.26
C PRO A 964 13.47 -31.01 -17.87
N VAL A 965 12.35 -31.01 -17.15
CA VAL A 965 11.64 -32.22 -16.74
C VAL A 965 10.34 -32.31 -17.51
N VAL A 966 10.15 -33.38 -18.28
CA VAL A 966 8.93 -33.64 -19.04
C VAL A 966 8.32 -34.95 -18.55
N LEU A 967 7.11 -34.89 -18.02
CA LEU A 967 6.35 -36.06 -17.57
C LEU A 967 5.09 -36.22 -18.43
N GLU A 968 4.89 -37.44 -18.93
CA GLU A 968 3.71 -37.83 -19.69
C GLU A 968 3.06 -39.04 -19.00
N GLU A 969 1.94 -38.80 -18.32
CA GLU A 969 1.23 -39.84 -17.59
C GLU A 969 -0.26 -39.54 -17.45
N ASN A 970 -1.09 -40.54 -17.75
CA ASN A 970 -2.53 -40.45 -17.52
C ASN A 970 -2.85 -40.50 -16.01
N ILE A 971 -3.97 -39.89 -15.66
CA ILE A 971 -4.56 -39.95 -14.31
C ILE A 971 -5.90 -40.65 -14.44
N ASP A 972 -6.00 -41.83 -13.84
CA ASP A 972 -7.26 -42.54 -13.71
C ASP A 972 -7.96 -42.05 -12.44
N ILE A 973 -9.15 -41.46 -12.57
CA ILE A 973 -9.95 -41.01 -11.43
C ILE A 973 -10.90 -42.09 -10.97
N ILE A 974 -11.22 -42.07 -9.68
CA ILE A 974 -12.15 -43.00 -9.05
C ILE A 974 -13.19 -42.21 -8.25
N SER A 975 -14.46 -42.55 -8.45
CA SER A 975 -15.55 -41.91 -7.70
C SER A 975 -15.65 -42.47 -6.29
N PHE A 976 -16.18 -41.66 -5.36
CA PHE A 976 -16.47 -42.14 -4.00
C PHE A 976 -17.44 -43.31 -4.00
N LYS A 977 -18.41 -43.29 -4.91
CA LYS A 977 -19.37 -44.37 -5.11
C LYS A 977 -18.66 -45.69 -5.44
N GLN A 978 -17.71 -45.67 -6.37
CA GLN A 978 -16.93 -46.86 -6.73
C GLN A 978 -16.05 -47.35 -5.59
N MET A 979 -15.40 -46.45 -4.85
CA MET A 979 -14.62 -46.85 -3.67
C MET A 979 -15.46 -47.63 -2.66
N ILE A 980 -16.73 -47.25 -2.48
CA ILE A 980 -17.67 -47.91 -1.56
C ILE A 980 -18.22 -49.21 -2.15
N GLU A 981 -18.79 -49.18 -3.36
CA GLU A 981 -19.49 -50.31 -3.96
C GLU A 981 -18.55 -51.45 -4.39
N GLU A 982 -17.36 -51.10 -4.87
CA GLU A 982 -16.35 -52.05 -5.36
C GLU A 982 -15.24 -52.30 -4.34
N GLU A 983 -15.35 -51.71 -3.14
CA GLU A 983 -14.40 -51.90 -2.04
C GLU A 983 -12.94 -51.53 -2.42
N ILE A 984 -12.77 -50.54 -3.30
CA ILE A 984 -11.46 -50.15 -3.82
C ILE A 984 -10.68 -49.32 -2.80
N ALA A 985 -9.47 -49.77 -2.49
CA ALA A 985 -8.50 -49.03 -1.72
C ALA A 985 -7.65 -48.13 -2.64
N VAL A 986 -7.47 -46.86 -2.25
CA VAL A 986 -6.74 -45.85 -3.04
C VAL A 986 -5.53 -45.34 -2.25
N PRO A 987 -4.33 -45.26 -2.84
CA PRO A 987 -3.14 -44.78 -2.15
C PRO A 987 -3.19 -43.27 -1.89
N ILE A 988 -2.66 -42.86 -0.74
CA ILE A 988 -2.37 -41.46 -0.38
C ILE A 988 -0.94 -41.14 -0.87
N ASN A 989 -0.79 -40.56 -2.06
CA ASN A 989 0.49 -40.55 -2.79
C ASN A 989 1.50 -39.50 -2.32
N ASN A 990 1.07 -38.42 -1.68
CA ASN A 990 1.92 -37.36 -1.11
C ASN A 990 2.04 -37.53 0.42
N LEU A 991 2.18 -38.78 0.86
CA LEU A 991 2.43 -39.16 2.25
C LEU A 991 3.91 -39.55 2.46
N PHE A 992 4.66 -38.72 3.17
CA PHE A 992 6.12 -38.87 3.29
C PHE A 992 6.55 -39.24 4.70
N PHE A 993 7.44 -40.23 4.79
CA PHE A 993 8.07 -40.70 6.03
C PHE A 993 9.59 -40.79 5.83
N ASN A 994 10.36 -40.49 6.87
CA ASN A 994 11.79 -40.83 6.88
C ASN A 994 11.98 -42.36 6.91
N PHE A 995 13.17 -42.82 6.52
CA PHE A 995 13.53 -44.23 6.54
C PHE A 995 13.30 -44.85 7.92
N ALA A 996 12.61 -46.00 7.97
CA ALA A 996 12.23 -46.73 9.18
C ALA A 996 11.44 -45.90 10.23
N GLN A 997 10.85 -44.77 9.85
CA GLN A 997 10.05 -43.92 10.75
C GLN A 997 8.57 -43.94 10.33
N SER A 998 7.71 -43.65 11.31
CA SER A 998 6.25 -43.48 11.15
C SER A 998 5.79 -42.04 11.38
N SER A 999 6.69 -41.13 11.73
CA SER A 999 6.38 -39.70 11.85
C SER A 999 6.14 -39.09 10.47
N LEU A 1000 4.98 -38.46 10.30
CA LEU A 1000 4.61 -37.72 9.08
C LEU A 1000 5.54 -36.52 8.89
N LEU A 1001 6.10 -36.37 7.69
CA LEU A 1001 6.81 -35.14 7.32
C LEU A 1001 5.79 -34.03 7.01
N GLU A 1002 6.22 -32.77 7.20
CA GLU A 1002 5.39 -31.59 6.95
C GLU A 1002 4.82 -31.53 5.52
N TYR A 1003 5.55 -32.07 4.54
CA TYR A 1003 5.12 -32.17 3.15
C TYR A 1003 3.86 -33.03 2.95
N SER A 1004 3.49 -33.84 3.95
CA SER A 1004 2.32 -34.72 3.90
C SER A 1004 1.02 -34.07 4.38
N LEU A 1005 1.15 -32.96 5.13
CA LEU A 1005 0.01 -32.34 5.80
C LEU A 1005 -1.04 -31.79 4.83
N PRO A 1006 -0.69 -31.19 3.66
CA PRO A 1006 -1.69 -30.68 2.73
C PRO A 1006 -2.66 -31.76 2.22
N GLU A 1007 -2.15 -32.94 1.88
CA GLU A 1007 -2.99 -34.05 1.41
C GLU A 1007 -3.89 -34.60 2.52
N LEU A 1008 -3.36 -34.78 3.72
CA LEU A 1008 -4.15 -35.29 4.84
C LEU A 1008 -5.28 -34.32 5.25
N ARG A 1009 -5.07 -33.01 5.13
CA ARG A 1009 -6.12 -32.01 5.34
C ARG A 1009 -7.23 -32.12 4.28
N ARG A 1010 -6.89 -32.39 3.01
CA ARG A 1010 -7.89 -32.66 1.96
C ARG A 1010 -8.69 -33.92 2.25
N VAL A 1011 -8.01 -35.00 2.63
CA VAL A 1011 -8.67 -36.25 3.04
C VAL A 1011 -9.61 -36.00 4.23
N ALA A 1012 -9.16 -35.30 5.27
CA ALA A 1012 -10.00 -34.96 6.42
C ALA A 1012 -11.25 -34.17 6.01
N LYS A 1013 -11.11 -33.22 5.08
CA LYS A 1013 -12.24 -32.45 4.54
C LYS A 1013 -13.25 -33.36 3.83
N ILE A 1014 -12.79 -34.32 3.03
CA ILE A 1014 -13.64 -35.28 2.32
C ILE A 1014 -14.41 -36.18 3.30
N ILE A 1015 -13.71 -36.73 4.30
CA ILE A 1015 -14.29 -37.61 5.32
C ILE A 1015 -15.41 -36.87 6.07
N LYS A 1016 -15.13 -35.64 6.52
CA LYS A 1016 -16.11 -34.81 7.24
C LYS A 1016 -17.29 -34.39 6.37
N LYS A 1017 -17.02 -33.93 5.14
CA LYS A 1017 -18.06 -33.43 4.22
C LYS A 1017 -19.06 -34.53 3.83
N ASN A 1018 -18.56 -35.75 3.64
CA ASN A 1018 -19.36 -36.89 3.15
C ASN A 1018 -19.74 -37.89 4.24
N ASN A 1019 -19.38 -37.63 5.50
CA ASN A 1019 -19.67 -38.50 6.65
C ASN A 1019 -19.23 -39.96 6.45
N LEU A 1020 -18.00 -40.16 5.97
CA LEU A 1020 -17.48 -41.47 5.56
C LEU A 1020 -16.80 -42.22 6.72
N SER A 1021 -16.99 -43.53 6.77
CA SER A 1021 -16.15 -44.44 7.56
C SER A 1021 -14.98 -44.92 6.70
N VAL A 1022 -13.79 -45.00 7.29
CA VAL A 1022 -12.54 -45.19 6.54
C VAL A 1022 -11.64 -46.23 7.19
N GLU A 1023 -11.18 -47.19 6.40
CA GLU A 1023 -10.04 -48.07 6.70
C GLU A 1023 -8.77 -47.44 6.15
N ILE A 1024 -7.76 -47.28 7.00
CA ILE A 1024 -6.43 -46.75 6.73
C ILE A 1024 -5.44 -47.91 6.81
N SER A 1025 -4.86 -48.27 5.67
CA SER A 1025 -4.05 -49.47 5.53
C SER A 1025 -2.60 -49.15 5.24
N GLY A 1026 -1.68 -49.55 6.12
CA GLY A 1026 -0.25 -49.34 5.97
C GLY A 1026 0.46 -50.52 5.32
N HIS A 1027 1.43 -50.21 4.44
CA HIS A 1027 2.24 -51.19 3.72
C HIS A 1027 3.73 -50.83 3.74
N THR A 1028 4.58 -51.86 3.68
CA THR A 1028 6.04 -51.75 3.58
C THR A 1028 6.56 -52.52 2.37
N ASP A 1029 7.82 -52.29 1.98
CA ASP A 1029 8.51 -53.18 1.04
C ASP A 1029 9.00 -54.46 1.76
N ASN A 1030 9.74 -55.31 1.05
CA ASN A 1030 10.29 -56.56 1.58
C ASN A 1030 11.65 -56.41 2.29
N ILE A 1031 12.13 -55.19 2.55
CA ILE A 1031 13.41 -54.96 3.23
C ILE A 1031 13.18 -54.92 4.74
N GLY A 1032 13.91 -55.74 5.50
CA GLY A 1032 13.76 -55.85 6.96
C GLY A 1032 13.08 -57.16 7.40
N ASN A 1033 12.85 -57.29 8.72
CA ASN A 1033 12.15 -58.45 9.29
C ASN A 1033 10.63 -58.23 9.22
N ASP A 1034 9.88 -59.28 8.86
CA ASP A 1034 8.41 -59.27 8.75
C ASP A 1034 7.71 -58.71 10.00
N ALA A 1035 8.18 -59.06 11.20
CA ALA A 1035 7.59 -58.56 12.45
C ALA A 1035 7.76 -57.04 12.61
N ASP A 1036 8.94 -56.51 12.24
CA ASP A 1036 9.23 -55.08 12.33
C ASP A 1036 8.47 -54.31 11.24
N ASN A 1037 8.37 -54.88 10.04
CA ASN A 1037 7.62 -54.33 8.92
C ASN A 1037 6.11 -54.28 9.21
N GLN A 1038 5.57 -55.31 9.87
CA GLN A 1038 4.20 -55.32 10.35
C GLN A 1038 3.96 -54.16 11.32
N ILE A 1039 4.77 -54.03 12.37
CA ILE A 1039 4.67 -52.94 13.37
C ILE A 1039 4.82 -51.56 12.71
N LEU A 1040 5.78 -51.41 11.79
CA LEU A 1040 6.02 -50.14 11.09
C LEU A 1040 4.82 -49.74 10.23
N SER A 1041 4.24 -50.70 9.51
CA SER A 1041 3.08 -50.47 8.66
C SER A 1041 1.85 -50.01 9.48
N GLU A 1042 1.60 -50.65 10.63
CA GLU A 1042 0.51 -50.29 11.54
C GLU A 1042 0.74 -48.91 12.18
N LYS A 1043 1.96 -48.63 12.66
CA LYS A 1043 2.31 -47.30 13.20
C LYS A 1043 2.15 -46.17 12.20
N ARG A 1044 2.38 -46.43 10.90
CA ARG A 1044 2.16 -45.44 9.84
C ARG A 1044 0.67 -45.18 9.61
N ALA A 1045 -0.15 -46.23 9.64
CA ALA A 1045 -1.60 -46.08 9.58
C ALA A 1045 -2.14 -45.32 10.81
N ASP A 1046 -1.64 -45.63 12.01
CA ASP A 1046 -2.00 -44.93 13.25
C ASP A 1046 -1.61 -43.45 13.22
N ALA A 1047 -0.41 -43.11 12.72
CA ALA A 1047 0.01 -41.71 12.59
C ALA A 1047 -0.94 -40.91 11.68
N VAL A 1048 -1.45 -41.52 10.60
CA VAL A 1048 -2.47 -40.89 9.74
C VAL A 1048 -3.79 -40.73 10.49
N LYS A 1049 -4.25 -41.76 11.20
CA LYS A 1049 -5.46 -41.68 12.03
C LYS A 1049 -5.38 -40.58 13.08
N GLU A 1050 -4.27 -40.49 13.82
CA GLU A 1050 -4.05 -39.44 14.82
C GLU A 1050 -4.11 -38.04 14.20
N PHE A 1051 -3.51 -37.85 13.03
CA PHE A 1051 -3.60 -36.58 12.30
C PHE A 1051 -5.05 -36.25 11.92
N LEU A 1052 -5.79 -37.21 11.34
CA LEU A 1052 -7.19 -36.99 10.95
C LEU A 1052 -8.10 -36.67 12.14
N ILE A 1053 -7.85 -37.27 13.31
CA ILE A 1053 -8.55 -36.94 14.56
C ILE A 1053 -8.25 -35.50 14.98
N ASN A 1054 -6.99 -35.05 14.89
CA ASN A 1054 -6.61 -33.67 15.19
C ASN A 1054 -7.23 -32.66 14.20
N GLU A 1055 -7.54 -33.09 12.97
CA GLU A 1055 -8.32 -32.33 11.99
C GLU A 1055 -9.85 -32.48 12.20
N ASN A 1056 -10.29 -32.97 13.36
CA ASN A 1056 -11.67 -33.15 13.80
C ASN A 1056 -12.47 -34.24 13.06
N CYS A 1057 -11.83 -35.30 12.58
CA CYS A 1057 -12.54 -36.50 12.13
C CYS A 1057 -12.94 -37.37 13.35
N GLU A 1058 -14.13 -37.98 13.29
CA GLU A 1058 -14.65 -38.85 14.36
C GLU A 1058 -13.81 -40.13 14.49
N ALA A 1059 -13.26 -40.38 15.68
CA ALA A 1059 -12.29 -41.45 15.90
C ALA A 1059 -12.86 -42.88 15.71
N ASP A 1060 -14.16 -43.06 15.93
CA ASP A 1060 -14.91 -44.31 15.73
C ASP A 1060 -15.15 -44.64 14.26
N LYS A 1061 -15.03 -43.66 13.35
CA LYS A 1061 -15.12 -43.84 11.90
C LYS A 1061 -13.78 -44.15 11.23
N LEU A 1062 -12.68 -44.19 11.98
CA LEU A 1062 -11.33 -44.40 11.45
C LEU A 1062 -10.75 -45.72 11.98
N HIS A 1063 -10.49 -46.66 11.08
CA HIS A 1063 -9.91 -47.98 11.40
C HIS A 1063 -8.53 -48.11 10.79
N THR A 1064 -7.54 -48.62 11.53
CA THR A 1064 -6.17 -48.79 11.05
C THR A 1064 -5.81 -50.26 10.94
N ILE A 1065 -5.10 -50.63 9.86
CA ILE A 1065 -4.58 -51.98 9.63
C ILE A 1065 -3.16 -51.90 9.08
N GLY A 1066 -2.23 -52.67 9.65
CA GLY A 1066 -0.91 -52.91 9.05
C GLY A 1066 -0.90 -54.21 8.24
N TYR A 1067 -0.32 -54.20 7.04
CA TYR A 1067 -0.14 -55.42 6.23
C TYR A 1067 1.32 -55.85 6.06
N GLY A 1068 2.28 -55.09 6.61
CA GLY A 1068 3.70 -55.33 6.37
C GLY A 1068 4.01 -55.42 4.86
N ALA A 1069 4.84 -56.39 4.47
CA ALA A 1069 5.23 -56.64 3.08
C ALA A 1069 4.28 -57.56 2.30
N THR A 1070 3.18 -58.01 2.92
CA THR A 1070 2.38 -59.15 2.42
C THR A 1070 1.46 -58.84 1.24
N LYS A 1071 1.22 -57.54 0.96
CA LYS A 1071 0.36 -57.06 -0.15
C LYS A 1071 1.13 -56.10 -1.09
N PRO A 1072 2.12 -56.60 -1.88
CA PRO A 1072 2.86 -55.77 -2.83
C PRO A 1072 2.00 -55.44 -4.06
N VAL A 1073 2.13 -54.20 -4.55
CA VAL A 1073 1.51 -53.69 -5.79
C VAL A 1073 2.50 -53.59 -6.96
N ALA A 1074 3.79 -53.74 -6.68
CA ALA A 1074 4.86 -53.80 -7.67
C ALA A 1074 5.94 -54.81 -7.24
N THR A 1075 6.81 -55.20 -8.19
CA THR A 1075 7.97 -56.05 -7.86
C THR A 1075 8.86 -55.38 -6.80
N ASN A 1076 9.30 -56.16 -5.81
CA ASN A 1076 10.28 -55.71 -4.82
C ASN A 1076 11.74 -55.78 -5.34
N ASP A 1077 11.96 -56.26 -6.56
CA ASP A 1077 13.28 -56.45 -7.14
C ASP A 1077 13.96 -55.12 -7.50
N THR A 1078 13.16 -54.05 -7.66
CA THR A 1078 13.64 -52.72 -8.05
C THR A 1078 13.31 -51.69 -6.98
N GLU A 1079 14.14 -50.65 -6.85
CA GLU A 1079 13.84 -49.56 -5.92
C GLU A 1079 12.54 -48.82 -6.27
N ALA A 1080 12.27 -48.62 -7.56
CA ALA A 1080 11.02 -48.02 -8.02
C ALA A 1080 9.79 -48.84 -7.61
N GLY A 1081 9.88 -50.18 -7.68
CA GLY A 1081 8.80 -51.05 -7.23
C GLY A 1081 8.67 -51.11 -5.70
N ARG A 1082 9.78 -51.13 -4.97
CA ARG A 1082 9.76 -51.01 -3.50
C ARG A 1082 9.15 -49.68 -3.03
N ALA A 1083 9.47 -48.57 -3.70
CA ALA A 1083 8.86 -47.28 -3.40
C ALA A 1083 7.33 -47.30 -3.52
N LYS A 1084 6.79 -47.97 -4.55
CA LYS A 1084 5.33 -48.19 -4.69
C LYS A 1084 4.75 -49.07 -3.58
N ASN A 1085 5.51 -50.02 -3.04
CA ASN A 1085 5.05 -50.90 -1.97
C ASN A 1085 5.05 -50.22 -0.59
N ARG A 1086 5.90 -49.21 -0.37
CA ARG A 1086 5.90 -48.36 0.83
C ARG A 1086 4.81 -47.28 0.74
N ARG A 1087 3.57 -47.65 1.08
CA ARG A 1087 2.40 -46.78 0.90
C ARG A 1087 1.42 -46.87 2.07
N VAL A 1088 0.50 -45.91 2.13
CA VAL A 1088 -0.73 -46.01 2.93
C VAL A 1088 -1.91 -45.86 1.97
N GLU A 1089 -2.92 -46.70 2.15
CA GLU A 1089 -4.15 -46.68 1.36
C GLU A 1089 -5.34 -46.29 2.22
N LEU A 1090 -6.36 -45.71 1.59
CA LEU A 1090 -7.68 -45.47 2.18
C LEU A 1090 -8.72 -46.29 1.44
N LYS A 1091 -9.59 -46.93 2.21
CA LYS A 1091 -10.80 -47.60 1.71
C LYS A 1091 -12.00 -47.05 2.45
N PHE A 1092 -13.04 -46.66 1.72
CA PHE A 1092 -14.30 -46.27 2.34
C PHE A 1092 -15.13 -47.50 2.64
N ILE A 1093 -15.71 -47.55 3.84
CA ILE A 1093 -16.50 -48.68 4.33
C ILE A 1093 -17.91 -48.20 4.68
N GLN A 1094 -18.90 -49.09 4.52
CA GLN A 1094 -20.30 -48.82 4.86
C GLN A 1094 -20.57 -48.85 6.36
#